data_AF-K0IDC8-F1
#
_entry.id   AF-K0IDC8-F1
#
_cell.length_a   1.000
_cell.length_b   1.000
_cell.length_c   1.000
_cell.angle_alpha   90.00
_cell.angle_beta   90.00
_cell.angle_gamma   90.00
#
_symmetry.space_group_name_H-M   'P 1'
#
loop_
_entity.id
_entity.type
_entity.pdbx_description
1 polymer ?
#
loop_
_entity_poly.entity_id
_entity_poly.type
_entity_poly.pdbx_seq_one_letter_code
_entity_poly.pdbx_strand_id
1 'polypeptide(L)'
;MKFGPSIGGRENCDCCACGSGLFFSIHYHNLARYLFVTLAFAGLLSTGWFGIPLVPQYLVSNEVNIIAGIFTLFSALGTIWGVMAYREFTKSIQLVMDARDAARRLDHMIGEYEYKSYNPITKDYEAGFVPAGPIDFWDKEMQVPAWMDKGKYWHILLSLQGGSREVRLTVVKDRDLPFNTGTRNVAITARQRVDGGEAKTSRYVYVVKIPQWLVMNTDRNRFADGAAGDQLAELVADLNRKIVAASDEVAEWERQRIKYPWSGMTLGIYLNKSLPLRIVYRQVIRNFPGAKRRGIEETNANLANVKDDELVASLLELASEKGIPQSRIEMLRLLVRFLKNAYTKLGLGEGASEYHNFHHSLEVSYMTLHMIPKEFQEIQFGPKDYEIALVAGLLHDYDPSQPLASHEGPKGPSVVRTMQEISKTRILDAYFTMGWEEFASYFRQFKSPLSPPEEFATTHPEFVKMNWSPLESIMVEMLIWRTDFPFFRQKLAQEMFARLQEQLASRGEDTDRIKLLAEILWLADLAVTYMGSDPVRAWDRVTNLYDELNLPKLEAVPRTDAFFSDFAENETFKQIIGMKHFPYIFRQRWSLIYQFFHEGNPSTQLNRTIATARKMYLKVNLEIGMRRGEMLQNMATNNWAEYFIGIGKDQSEVFKAKSRFTELEPQNASAFWGDTEKLLPAIADRSIDNFLMVLPEHSAPFTTMESKSSFRSMLAVISKKLTSGGAFRILTDMEKDSAGFRELVLLANQAGFQLATHNDKAYFPEGWRDPEFRHDRKVQVVVLAPK
;
A
#
# COMPACT_ATOMS: atom_id res chain seq x y z
N MET A 1 7.20 56.17 -33.50
CA MET A 1 6.01 56.78 -32.87
C MET A 1 5.07 55.66 -32.42
N LYS A 2 4.37 55.90 -31.30
CA LYS A 2 3.75 54.94 -30.37
C LYS A 2 2.72 53.97 -30.98
N PHE A 3 2.69 52.73 -30.46
CA PHE A 3 1.54 51.84 -30.53
C PHE A 3 1.11 51.45 -29.10
N GLY A 4 -0.15 51.76 -28.76
CA GLY A 4 -0.80 51.37 -27.51
C GLY A 4 -1.45 49.98 -27.60
N PRO A 5 -1.82 49.37 -26.45
CA PRO A 5 -2.34 48.01 -26.42
C PRO A 5 -3.85 47.98 -26.69
N SER A 6 -4.27 47.11 -27.61
CA SER A 6 -5.67 46.72 -27.73
C SER A 6 -6.00 45.64 -26.70
N ILE A 7 -7.13 45.86 -26.03
CA ILE A 7 -7.63 45.13 -24.87
C ILE A 7 -8.09 43.72 -25.28
N GLY A 8 -7.55 42.71 -24.61
CA GLY A 8 -7.95 41.31 -24.74
C GLY A 8 -9.27 41.02 -24.02
N GLY A 9 -10.11 40.20 -24.65
CA GLY A 9 -11.29 39.60 -24.03
C GLY A 9 -10.87 38.63 -22.92
N ARG A 10 -11.28 38.96 -21.69
CA ARG A 10 -11.29 38.03 -20.56
C ARG A 10 -12.56 37.18 -20.69
N GLU A 11 -12.40 35.90 -21.00
CA GLU A 11 -13.36 34.90 -20.53
C GLU A 11 -13.08 34.65 -19.04
N ASN A 12 -14.12 34.83 -18.23
CA ASN A 12 -14.10 34.63 -16.79
C ASN A 12 -13.85 33.15 -16.48
N CYS A 13 -12.73 32.87 -15.82
CA CYS A 13 -12.43 31.58 -15.22
C CYS A 13 -12.59 31.74 -13.70
N ASP A 14 -13.71 31.25 -13.15
CA ASP A 14 -14.14 31.41 -11.74
C ASP A 14 -13.34 30.58 -10.72
N CYS A 15 -12.04 30.35 -10.96
CA CYS A 15 -11.16 29.60 -10.04
C CYS A 15 -9.96 30.41 -9.52
N CYS A 16 -9.95 31.73 -9.69
CA CYS A 16 -8.91 32.61 -9.13
C CYS A 16 -9.24 33.04 -7.70
N ALA A 17 -9.26 32.10 -6.76
CA ALA A 17 -9.04 32.44 -5.36
C ALA A 17 -7.56 32.85 -5.20
N CYS A 18 -7.32 34.10 -4.79
CA CYS A 18 -6.01 34.68 -4.49
C CYS A 18 -5.28 33.96 -3.34
N GLY A 19 -4.73 32.76 -3.61
CA GLY A 19 -3.78 32.08 -2.74
C GLY A 19 -2.40 32.06 -3.40
N SER A 20 -1.38 32.60 -2.75
CA SER A 20 0.01 32.55 -3.18
C SER A 20 0.50 31.10 -3.25
N GLY A 21 0.33 30.45 -4.40
CA GLY A 21 0.85 29.11 -4.65
C GLY A 21 2.38 29.10 -4.63
N LEU A 22 2.97 28.15 -3.91
CA LEU A 22 4.41 27.92 -3.89
C LEU A 22 4.70 26.77 -4.85
N PHE A 23 5.51 26.99 -5.89
CA PHE A 23 5.80 25.99 -6.95
C PHE A 23 7.18 25.29 -6.84
N PHE A 24 7.27 23.97 -7.01
CA PHE A 24 8.51 23.30 -7.44
C PHE A 24 8.69 23.56 -8.93
N SER A 25 9.68 24.38 -9.28
CA SER A 25 9.92 24.78 -10.67
C SER A 25 11.34 24.45 -11.12
N ILE A 26 11.43 23.87 -12.32
CA ILE A 26 12.70 23.57 -13.00
C ILE A 26 13.41 24.87 -13.38
N HIS A 27 12.66 25.93 -13.71
CA HIS A 27 13.23 27.24 -14.00
C HIS A 27 14.01 27.79 -12.80
N TYR A 28 13.43 27.77 -11.59
CA TYR A 28 14.13 28.23 -10.39
C TYR A 28 15.31 27.32 -10.00
N HIS A 29 15.22 26.02 -10.26
CA HIS A 29 16.37 25.12 -10.08
C HIS A 29 17.52 25.46 -11.04
N ASN A 30 17.22 25.83 -12.29
CA ASN A 30 18.23 26.31 -13.23
C ASN A 30 18.85 27.63 -12.77
N LEU A 31 18.05 28.58 -12.27
CA LEU A 31 18.58 29.84 -11.72
C LEU A 31 19.49 29.59 -10.51
N ALA A 32 19.09 28.71 -9.59
CA ALA A 32 19.93 28.31 -8.47
C ALA A 32 21.23 27.65 -8.95
N ARG A 33 21.15 26.75 -9.94
CA ARG A 33 22.30 26.12 -10.58
C ARG A 33 23.29 27.15 -11.15
N TYR A 34 22.80 28.16 -11.88
CA TYR A 34 23.65 29.23 -12.42
C TYR A 34 24.25 30.11 -11.32
N LEU A 35 23.50 30.41 -10.26
CA LEU A 35 24.02 31.14 -9.11
C LEU A 35 25.19 30.39 -8.45
N PHE A 36 25.03 29.09 -8.18
CA PHE A 36 26.04 28.30 -7.49
C PHE A 36 27.26 27.98 -8.34
N VAL A 37 27.12 27.83 -9.67
CA VAL A 37 28.29 27.70 -10.54
C VAL A 37 29.08 29.01 -10.61
N THR A 38 28.40 30.16 -10.67
CA THR A 38 29.07 31.46 -10.59
C THR A 38 29.77 31.65 -9.26
N LEU A 39 29.16 31.24 -8.14
CA LEU A 39 29.81 31.22 -6.82
C LEU A 39 31.05 30.33 -6.83
N ALA A 40 30.99 29.16 -7.47
CA ALA A 40 32.12 28.25 -7.57
C ALA A 40 33.31 28.91 -8.29
N PHE A 41 33.06 29.51 -9.45
CA PHE A 41 34.08 30.21 -10.23
C PHE A 41 34.63 31.45 -9.51
N ALA A 42 33.76 32.27 -8.91
CA ALA A 42 34.17 33.45 -8.16
C ALA A 42 35.04 33.07 -6.95
N GLY A 43 34.65 32.02 -6.21
CA GLY A 43 35.44 31.46 -5.12
C GLY A 43 36.80 30.98 -5.61
N LEU A 44 36.84 30.26 -6.74
CA LEU A 44 38.08 29.69 -7.27
C LEU A 44 39.08 30.79 -7.66
N LEU A 45 38.59 31.81 -8.36
CA LEU A 45 39.39 32.98 -8.73
C LEU A 45 39.87 33.75 -7.48
N SER A 46 39.00 33.92 -6.48
CA SER A 46 39.34 34.61 -5.24
C SER A 46 40.38 33.82 -4.41
N THR A 47 40.22 32.50 -4.29
CA THR A 47 41.21 31.63 -3.64
C THR A 47 42.56 31.68 -4.35
N GLY A 48 42.58 31.71 -5.69
CA GLY A 48 43.82 31.92 -6.45
C GLY A 48 44.44 33.28 -6.16
N TRP A 49 43.63 34.35 -6.23
CA TRP A 49 44.10 35.72 -6.10
C TRP A 49 44.64 36.07 -4.71
N PHE A 50 43.97 35.62 -3.65
CA PHE A 50 44.38 35.89 -2.27
C PHE A 50 45.27 34.79 -1.68
N GLY A 51 45.17 33.55 -2.17
CA GLY A 51 45.86 32.40 -1.61
C GLY A 51 47.26 32.19 -2.17
N ILE A 52 47.44 32.33 -3.49
CA ILE A 52 48.75 32.15 -4.13
C ILE A 52 49.80 33.10 -3.53
N PRO A 53 49.49 34.39 -3.23
CA PRO A 53 50.46 35.30 -2.63
C PRO A 53 50.82 34.99 -1.16
N LEU A 54 50.01 34.24 -0.42
CA LEU A 54 50.27 33.97 1.01
C LEU A 54 51.53 33.15 1.24
N VAL A 55 51.79 32.15 0.40
CA VAL A 55 52.97 31.29 0.50
C VAL A 55 54.28 32.05 0.28
N PRO A 56 54.47 32.79 -0.84
CA PRO A 56 55.69 33.58 -1.03
C PRO A 56 55.80 34.73 -0.02
N GLN A 57 54.70 35.35 0.42
CA GLN A 57 54.76 36.36 1.47
C GLN A 57 55.26 35.78 2.79
N TYR A 58 54.72 34.64 3.22
CA TYR A 58 55.19 33.96 4.42
C TYR A 58 56.68 33.58 4.32
N LEU A 59 57.12 33.07 3.16
CA LEU A 59 58.53 32.72 2.95
C LEU A 59 59.48 33.92 2.96
N VAL A 60 58.99 35.12 2.61
CA VAL A 60 59.80 36.35 2.53
C VAL A 60 59.77 37.15 3.84
N SER A 61 58.61 37.29 4.47
CA SER A 61 58.42 38.15 5.65
C SER A 61 58.27 37.39 6.97
N ASN A 62 58.13 36.06 6.94
CA ASN A 62 57.85 35.22 8.11
C ASN A 62 56.57 35.63 8.87
N GLU A 63 55.67 36.36 8.21
CA GLU A 63 54.41 36.85 8.73
C GLU A 63 53.24 36.29 7.91
N VAL A 64 52.15 35.91 8.58
CA VAL A 64 50.93 35.44 7.92
C VAL A 64 49.93 36.59 7.87
N ASN A 65 49.53 37.00 6.66
CA ASN A 65 48.40 37.92 6.50
C ASN A 65 47.10 37.19 6.84
N ILE A 66 46.66 37.33 8.09
CA ILE A 66 45.47 36.63 8.64
C ILE A 66 44.21 36.98 7.85
N ILE A 67 44.05 38.24 7.43
CA ILE A 67 42.87 38.68 6.66
C ILE A 67 42.83 37.97 5.32
N ALA A 68 43.93 37.97 4.56
CA ALA A 68 44.03 37.26 3.28
C ALA A 68 43.91 35.73 3.45
N GLY A 69 44.41 35.17 4.56
CA GLY A 69 44.22 33.77 4.93
C GLY A 69 42.74 33.40 5.15
N ILE A 70 42.02 34.22 5.93
CA ILE A 70 40.58 34.07 6.16
C ILE A 70 39.80 34.19 4.85
N PHE A 71 40.09 35.21 4.03
CA PHE A 71 39.44 35.38 2.73
C PHE A 71 39.69 34.18 1.80
N THR A 72 40.93 33.72 1.70
CA THR A 72 41.29 32.52 0.92
C THR A 72 40.50 31.29 1.36
N LEU A 73 40.40 31.07 2.68
CA LEU A 73 39.65 29.95 3.26
C LEU A 73 38.16 30.03 2.95
N PHE A 74 37.51 31.18 3.19
CA PHE A 74 36.09 31.36 2.90
C PHE A 74 35.79 31.26 1.40
N SER A 75 36.67 31.76 0.53
CA SER A 75 36.55 31.61 -0.91
C SER A 75 36.66 30.15 -1.34
N ALA A 76 37.58 29.38 -0.75
CA ALA A 76 37.73 27.95 -1.04
C ALA A 76 36.51 27.14 -0.58
N LEU A 77 35.98 27.43 0.61
CA LEU A 77 34.73 26.86 1.09
C LEU A 77 33.54 27.26 0.21
N GLY A 78 33.50 28.50 -0.28
CA GLY A 78 32.53 28.98 -1.25
C GLY A 78 32.61 28.23 -2.59
N THR A 79 33.82 27.89 -3.05
CA THR A 79 34.02 27.05 -4.23
C THR A 79 33.45 25.67 -4.06
N ILE A 80 33.80 25.00 -2.95
CA ILE A 80 33.31 23.65 -2.63
C ILE A 80 31.78 23.67 -2.54
N TRP A 81 31.21 24.67 -1.85
CA TRP A 81 29.76 24.83 -1.76
C TRP A 81 29.12 25.01 -3.12
N GLY A 82 29.64 25.90 -3.96
CA GLY A 82 29.13 26.15 -5.30
C GLY A 82 29.10 24.89 -6.17
N VAL A 83 30.17 24.09 -6.17
CA VAL A 83 30.24 22.83 -6.94
C VAL A 83 29.24 21.80 -6.41
N MET A 84 29.16 21.60 -5.10
CA MET A 84 28.26 20.63 -4.49
C MET A 84 26.79 21.00 -4.73
N ALA A 85 26.44 22.27 -4.53
CA ALA A 85 25.10 22.79 -4.79
C ALA A 85 24.72 22.65 -6.27
N TYR A 86 25.62 23.02 -7.19
CA TYR A 86 25.41 22.85 -8.63
C TYR A 86 25.06 21.39 -8.98
N ARG A 87 25.79 20.42 -8.42
CA ARG A 87 25.54 18.99 -8.62
C ARG A 87 24.18 18.57 -8.10
N GLU A 88 23.80 18.98 -6.89
CA GLU A 88 22.50 18.61 -6.30
C GLU A 88 21.32 19.16 -7.11
N PHE A 89 21.34 20.44 -7.51
CA PHE A 89 20.27 21.00 -8.33
C PHE A 89 20.20 20.38 -9.73
N THR A 90 21.36 20.04 -10.31
CA THR A 90 21.42 19.33 -11.60
C THR A 90 20.78 17.94 -11.49
N LYS A 91 21.10 17.21 -10.42
CA LYS A 91 20.52 15.89 -10.14
C LYS A 91 19.00 15.95 -10.05
N SER A 92 18.44 16.89 -9.27
CA SER A 92 16.99 17.01 -9.12
C SER A 92 16.26 17.34 -10.44
N ILE A 93 16.86 18.17 -11.30
CA ILE A 93 16.31 18.45 -12.64
C ILE A 93 16.32 17.18 -13.50
N GLN A 94 17.43 16.44 -13.50
CA GLN A 94 17.57 15.21 -14.28
C GLN A 94 16.56 14.14 -13.83
N LEU A 95 16.43 13.91 -12.53
CA LEU A 95 15.46 12.94 -11.98
C LEU A 95 14.04 13.18 -12.51
N VAL A 96 13.58 14.44 -12.50
CA VAL A 96 12.24 14.79 -12.98
C VAL A 96 12.11 14.65 -14.49
N MET A 97 13.07 15.17 -15.26
CA MET A 97 13.00 15.13 -16.72
C MET A 97 13.12 13.71 -17.25
N ASP A 98 14.05 12.92 -16.72
CA ASP A 98 14.29 11.55 -17.16
C ASP A 98 13.09 10.65 -16.86
N ALA A 99 12.44 10.85 -15.71
CA ALA A 99 11.21 10.12 -15.35
C ALA A 99 10.06 10.45 -16.31
N ARG A 100 9.83 11.73 -16.57
CA ARG A 100 8.78 12.17 -17.50
C ARG A 100 9.02 11.68 -18.92
N ASP A 101 10.25 11.79 -19.41
CA ASP A 101 10.60 11.38 -20.76
C ASP A 101 10.52 9.86 -20.91
N ALA A 102 10.94 9.10 -19.90
CA ALA A 102 10.75 7.65 -19.86
C ALA A 102 9.26 7.27 -19.86
N ALA A 103 8.43 7.97 -19.05
CA ALA A 103 7.00 7.71 -18.99
C ALA A 103 6.33 7.94 -20.35
N ARG A 104 6.67 9.06 -21.02
CA ARG A 104 6.13 9.41 -22.35
C ARG A 104 6.63 8.53 -23.48
N ARG A 105 7.80 7.90 -23.32
CA ARG A 105 8.27 6.86 -24.27
C ARG A 105 7.41 5.60 -24.18
N LEU A 106 6.96 5.25 -22.98
CA LEU A 106 6.13 4.07 -22.76
C LEU A 106 4.64 4.33 -23.06
N ASP A 107 4.13 5.49 -22.69
CA ASP A 107 2.78 5.96 -23.03
C ASP A 107 2.81 7.44 -23.46
N HIS A 108 2.68 7.69 -24.76
CA HIS A 108 2.71 9.03 -25.33
C HIS A 108 1.58 9.95 -24.85
N MET A 109 0.46 9.40 -24.34
CA MET A 109 -0.68 10.15 -23.83
C MET A 109 -0.55 10.51 -22.35
N ILE A 110 0.44 9.97 -21.63
CA ILE A 110 0.62 10.27 -20.20
C ILE A 110 0.90 11.76 -19.97
N GLY A 111 0.08 12.38 -19.11
CA GLY A 111 0.07 13.83 -18.89
C GLY A 111 -1.07 14.56 -19.60
N GLU A 112 -1.77 13.93 -20.54
CA GLU A 112 -2.90 14.53 -21.28
C GLU A 112 -4.25 13.87 -20.97
N TYR A 113 -4.26 12.72 -20.30
CA TYR A 113 -5.47 11.96 -19.99
C TYR A 113 -6.50 12.81 -19.25
N GLU A 114 -7.77 12.70 -19.66
CA GLU A 114 -8.88 13.31 -18.93
C GLU A 114 -9.38 12.38 -17.84
N TYR A 115 -9.54 12.94 -16.65
CA TYR A 115 -10.16 12.25 -15.54
C TYR A 115 -10.76 13.26 -14.56
N LYS A 116 -11.98 12.96 -14.09
CA LYS A 116 -12.67 13.70 -13.05
C LYS A 116 -13.04 12.75 -11.93
N SER A 117 -12.86 13.17 -10.69
CA SER A 117 -13.29 12.43 -9.50
C SER A 117 -14.48 13.13 -8.84
N TYR A 118 -15.41 12.34 -8.34
CA TYR A 118 -16.55 12.86 -7.59
C TYR A 118 -16.09 13.28 -6.19
N ASN A 119 -16.28 14.56 -5.85
CA ASN A 119 -16.03 15.06 -4.50
C ASN A 119 -17.34 14.99 -3.70
N PRO A 120 -17.47 14.14 -2.68
CA PRO A 120 -18.73 14.00 -1.94
C PRO A 120 -18.97 15.14 -0.93
N ILE A 121 -17.96 15.95 -0.63
CA ILE A 121 -18.11 17.16 0.20
C ILE A 121 -18.82 18.24 -0.61
N THR A 122 -18.38 18.47 -1.85
CA THR A 122 -18.97 19.48 -2.75
C THR A 122 -20.13 18.94 -3.59
N LYS A 123 -20.24 17.62 -3.70
CA LYS A 123 -21.16 16.87 -4.57
C LYS A 123 -20.96 17.12 -6.07
N ASP A 124 -19.77 17.58 -6.47
CA ASP A 124 -19.42 17.89 -7.85
C ASP A 124 -18.25 17.03 -8.37
N TYR A 125 -18.16 16.87 -9.69
CA TYR A 125 -17.02 16.24 -10.35
C TYR A 125 -15.89 17.25 -10.55
N GLU A 126 -14.79 17.08 -9.80
CA GLU A 126 -13.59 17.90 -9.88
C GLU A 126 -12.56 17.30 -10.85
N ALA A 127 -11.78 18.15 -11.53
CA ALA A 127 -10.68 17.69 -12.39
C ALA A 127 -9.55 17.07 -11.56
N GLY A 128 -9.08 15.89 -11.97
CA GLY A 128 -8.07 15.12 -11.25
C GLY A 128 -8.68 14.07 -10.31
N PHE A 129 -7.82 13.37 -9.56
CA PHE A 129 -8.23 12.36 -8.56
C PHE A 129 -8.12 12.95 -7.14
N VAL A 130 -9.23 12.93 -6.40
CA VAL A 130 -9.34 13.31 -4.99
C VAL A 130 -10.06 12.16 -4.26
N PRO A 131 -9.39 11.40 -3.37
CA PRO A 131 -10.08 10.44 -2.52
C PRO A 131 -10.91 11.21 -1.49
N ALA A 132 -12.12 10.73 -1.20
CA ALA A 132 -13.00 11.30 -0.18
C ALA A 132 -12.75 10.75 1.23
N GLY A 133 -12.05 9.63 1.38
CA GLY A 133 -11.54 9.14 2.66
C GLY A 133 -10.90 7.75 2.60
N PRO A 134 -10.37 7.25 3.73
CA PRO A 134 -9.85 5.88 3.85
C PRO A 134 -10.90 4.80 3.55
N ILE A 135 -12.18 5.17 3.65
CA ILE A 135 -13.32 4.30 3.40
C ILE A 135 -13.52 4.01 1.90
N ASP A 136 -13.17 4.94 1.01
CA ASP A 136 -13.25 4.76 -0.44
C ASP A 136 -12.27 3.70 -0.98
N PHE A 137 -11.32 3.27 -0.14
CA PHE A 137 -10.37 2.24 -0.50
C PHE A 137 -10.99 0.86 -0.55
N TRP A 138 -11.99 0.60 0.29
CA TRP A 138 -12.73 -0.65 0.32
C TRP A 138 -13.65 -0.83 -0.89
N ASP A 139 -14.00 0.27 -1.56
CA ASP A 139 -15.02 0.27 -2.59
C ASP A 139 -14.44 0.16 -4.00
N LYS A 140 -14.86 -0.89 -4.71
CA LYS A 140 -14.59 -1.12 -6.13
C LYS A 140 -15.23 -0.04 -7.01
N GLU A 141 -16.18 0.74 -6.50
CA GLU A 141 -16.90 1.76 -7.27
C GLU A 141 -16.13 3.08 -7.47
N MET A 142 -15.07 3.35 -6.70
CA MET A 142 -14.12 4.41 -7.07
C MET A 142 -13.11 3.89 -8.11
N GLN A 143 -13.59 3.80 -9.36
CA GLN A 143 -12.77 3.53 -10.55
C GLN A 143 -11.68 4.59 -10.67
N VAL A 144 -10.42 4.19 -10.41
CA VAL A 144 -9.26 4.92 -10.92
C VAL A 144 -9.04 4.51 -12.37
N PRO A 145 -8.56 5.42 -13.24
CA PRO A 145 -8.22 5.07 -14.60
C PRO A 145 -7.17 3.96 -14.65
N ALA A 146 -7.23 3.11 -15.67
CA ALA A 146 -6.24 2.05 -15.89
C ALA A 146 -4.79 2.58 -15.95
N TRP A 147 -4.61 3.86 -16.29
CA TRP A 147 -3.29 4.47 -16.36
C TRP A 147 -2.69 4.87 -15.00
N MET A 148 -3.48 4.88 -13.92
CA MET A 148 -3.09 5.36 -12.59
C MET A 148 -2.85 4.22 -11.60
N ASP A 149 -1.77 4.33 -10.83
CA ASP A 149 -1.41 3.44 -9.73
C ASP A 149 -1.77 4.09 -8.38
N LYS A 150 -2.62 3.42 -7.60
CA LYS A 150 -3.04 3.90 -6.27
C LYS A 150 -1.87 3.90 -5.28
N GLY A 151 -1.04 2.86 -5.28
CA GLY A 151 0.12 2.72 -4.40
C GLY A 151 1.12 3.87 -4.55
N LYS A 152 1.44 4.26 -5.79
CA LYS A 152 2.34 5.40 -6.07
C LYS A 152 1.74 6.73 -5.62
N TYR A 153 0.43 6.91 -5.77
CA TYR A 153 -0.27 8.06 -5.21
C TYR A 153 -0.16 8.11 -3.69
N TRP A 154 -0.34 6.97 -3.01
CA TRP A 154 -0.25 6.86 -1.55
C TRP A 154 1.15 7.11 -1.03
N HIS A 155 2.17 6.57 -1.70
CA HIS A 155 3.57 6.82 -1.36
C HIS A 155 3.85 8.32 -1.28
N ILE A 156 3.39 9.10 -2.26
CA ILE A 156 3.54 10.56 -2.27
C ILE A 156 2.74 11.19 -1.15
N LEU A 157 1.46 10.86 -1.00
CA LEU A 157 0.58 11.47 0.00
C LEU A 157 1.08 11.22 1.43
N LEU A 158 1.44 9.99 1.77
CA LEU A 158 1.99 9.62 3.07
C LEU A 158 3.34 10.30 3.34
N SER A 159 4.19 10.41 2.32
CA SER A 159 5.45 11.15 2.42
C SER A 159 5.27 12.65 2.73
N LEU A 160 4.12 13.22 2.37
CA LEU A 160 3.75 14.60 2.67
C LEU A 160 3.04 14.76 4.03
N GLN A 161 2.38 13.71 4.52
CA GLN A 161 1.69 13.68 5.81
C GLN A 161 2.70 13.54 6.96
N GLY A 162 3.22 14.68 7.44
CA GLY A 162 4.30 14.73 8.45
C GLY A 162 4.07 15.68 9.63
N GLY A 163 2.82 15.93 10.04
CA GLY A 163 2.48 16.81 11.17
C GLY A 163 0.97 16.98 11.36
N SER A 164 0.54 17.90 12.24
CA SER A 164 -0.90 18.21 12.49
C SER A 164 -1.62 18.93 11.34
N ARG A 165 -1.01 18.97 10.14
CA ARG A 165 -1.52 19.70 8.97
C ARG A 165 -2.16 18.72 8.00
N GLU A 166 -3.37 19.05 7.58
CA GLU A 166 -4.15 18.25 6.64
C GLU A 166 -3.65 18.50 5.21
N VAL A 167 -3.38 17.40 4.49
CA VAL A 167 -2.81 17.43 3.13
C VAL A 167 -3.74 16.67 2.19
N ARG A 168 -4.03 17.27 1.03
CA ARG A 168 -4.77 16.68 -0.09
C ARG A 168 -3.87 16.63 -1.30
N LEU A 169 -3.74 15.47 -1.94
CA LEU A 169 -2.95 15.30 -3.17
C LEU A 169 -3.91 15.25 -4.38
N THR A 170 -3.60 15.99 -5.43
CA THR A 170 -4.41 16.06 -6.67
C THR A 170 -3.53 15.77 -7.87
N VAL A 171 -3.92 14.76 -8.66
CA VAL A 171 -3.24 14.41 -9.90
C VAL A 171 -3.81 15.24 -11.05
N VAL A 172 -2.96 15.95 -11.80
CA VAL A 172 -3.36 16.90 -12.85
C VAL A 172 -2.60 16.69 -14.16
N LYS A 173 -3.10 17.27 -15.25
CA LYS A 173 -2.44 17.22 -16.56
C LYS A 173 -1.15 18.05 -16.58
N ASP A 174 -0.27 17.72 -17.52
CA ASP A 174 0.95 18.47 -17.83
C ASP A 174 0.67 19.90 -18.33
N ARG A 175 -0.57 20.24 -18.73
CA ARG A 175 -0.96 21.61 -19.07
C ARG A 175 -1.38 22.44 -17.86
N ASP A 176 -1.88 21.79 -16.81
CA ASP A 176 -2.33 22.43 -15.56
C ASP A 176 -1.14 22.75 -14.64
N LEU A 177 0.01 22.16 -14.94
CA LEU A 177 1.32 22.53 -14.47
C LEU A 177 2.03 23.19 -15.65
N PRO A 178 2.45 24.46 -15.63
CA PRO A 178 3.12 25.06 -16.78
C PRO A 178 4.51 24.44 -16.97
N PHE A 179 4.61 23.21 -17.49
CA PHE A 179 5.83 22.41 -17.58
C PHE A 179 6.64 22.75 -18.84
N ASN A 180 5.92 22.98 -19.94
CA ASN A 180 6.51 23.28 -21.25
C ASN A 180 6.68 24.79 -21.51
N THR A 181 6.11 25.65 -20.67
CA THR A 181 6.12 27.12 -20.83
C THR A 181 6.37 27.82 -19.48
N GLY A 182 6.83 29.06 -19.51
CA GLY A 182 6.99 29.88 -18.30
C GLY A 182 7.88 29.25 -17.22
N THR A 183 7.35 29.10 -16.01
CA THR A 183 8.11 28.67 -14.82
C THR A 183 8.46 27.18 -14.78
N ARG A 184 7.95 26.33 -15.68
CA ARG A 184 8.27 24.88 -15.72
C ARG A 184 7.99 24.19 -14.39
N ASN A 185 6.75 24.26 -13.92
CA ASN A 185 6.34 23.72 -12.62
C ASN A 185 6.20 22.20 -12.67
N VAL A 186 6.81 21.50 -11.72
CA VAL A 186 6.73 20.05 -11.50
C VAL A 186 5.62 19.72 -10.50
N ALA A 187 5.46 20.54 -9.45
CA ALA A 187 4.40 20.39 -8.46
C ALA A 187 4.01 21.77 -7.89
N ILE A 188 2.80 21.86 -7.34
CA ILE A 188 2.25 23.10 -6.77
C ILE A 188 1.60 22.82 -5.43
N THR A 189 2.02 23.52 -4.37
CA THR A 189 1.31 23.50 -3.08
C THR A 189 0.53 24.79 -2.89
N ALA A 190 -0.77 24.67 -2.64
CA ALA A 190 -1.68 25.75 -2.30
C ALA A 190 -2.35 25.50 -0.94
N ARG A 191 -2.58 26.56 -0.17
CA ARG A 191 -3.31 26.49 1.10
C ARG A 191 -4.77 26.89 0.87
N GLN A 192 -5.69 25.98 1.10
CA GLN A 192 -7.14 26.21 1.00
C GLN A 192 -7.76 26.29 2.41
N ARG A 193 -8.75 27.17 2.57
CA ARG A 193 -9.53 27.29 3.81
C ARG A 193 -10.72 26.33 3.71
N VAL A 194 -10.98 25.57 4.77
CA VAL A 194 -12.17 24.72 4.85
C VAL A 194 -13.28 25.54 5.51
N ASP A 195 -14.36 25.80 4.78
CA ASP A 195 -15.56 26.42 5.33
C ASP A 195 -16.42 25.32 5.98
N GLY A 196 -16.36 25.23 7.30
CA GLY A 196 -17.21 24.37 8.13
C GLY A 196 -17.94 25.23 9.16
N GLY A 197 -19.25 25.00 9.32
CA GLY A 197 -20.15 25.82 10.13
C GLY A 197 -19.72 26.09 11.58
N GLU A 198 -20.13 27.28 12.06
CA GLU A 198 -20.15 27.86 13.42
C GLU A 198 -18.96 27.73 14.38
N ALA A 199 -17.93 26.90 14.13
CA ALA A 199 -16.76 26.82 14.99
C ALA A 199 -15.64 27.81 14.58
N LYS A 200 -15.28 28.72 15.50
CA LYS A 200 -14.35 29.86 15.35
C LYS A 200 -12.87 29.55 15.00
N THR A 201 -12.52 28.35 14.55
CA THR A 201 -11.14 28.01 14.14
C THR A 201 -11.08 27.69 12.65
N SER A 202 -10.48 28.56 11.84
CA SER A 202 -10.24 28.31 10.43
C SER A 202 -9.29 27.12 10.25
N ARG A 203 -9.84 25.97 9.85
CA ARG A 203 -9.06 24.78 9.47
C ARG A 203 -8.54 24.98 8.04
N TYR A 204 -7.28 24.65 7.82
CA TYR A 204 -6.63 24.79 6.50
C TYR A 204 -6.17 23.44 5.99
N VAL A 205 -6.37 23.22 4.69
CA VAL A 205 -5.90 22.04 3.97
C VAL A 205 -4.86 22.48 2.95
N TYR A 206 -3.73 21.76 2.91
CA TYR A 206 -2.71 21.94 1.90
C TYR A 206 -3.03 21.05 0.70
N VAL A 207 -3.31 21.67 -0.45
CA VAL A 207 -3.56 20.96 -1.71
C VAL A 207 -2.28 20.93 -2.52
N VAL A 208 -1.75 19.75 -2.75
CA VAL A 208 -0.54 19.49 -3.55
C VAL A 208 -0.96 18.94 -4.90
N LYS A 209 -0.64 19.65 -5.98
CA LYS A 209 -0.87 19.19 -7.36
C LYS A 209 0.37 18.51 -7.91
N ILE A 210 0.22 17.30 -8.44
CA ILE A 210 1.29 16.50 -9.06
C ILE A 210 0.89 16.02 -10.47
N PRO A 211 1.85 15.77 -11.38
CA PRO A 211 1.57 15.30 -12.72
C PRO A 211 1.19 13.82 -12.77
N GLN A 212 0.45 13.42 -13.81
CA GLN A 212 -0.01 12.04 -14.03
C GLN A 212 1.12 11.01 -14.07
N TRP A 213 2.25 11.34 -14.69
CA TRP A 213 3.35 10.38 -14.89
C TRP A 213 4.04 9.96 -13.59
N LEU A 214 3.92 10.71 -12.49
CA LEU A 214 4.45 10.31 -11.19
C LEU A 214 3.67 9.15 -10.55
N VAL A 215 2.42 8.95 -10.96
CA VAL A 215 1.54 7.91 -10.42
C VAL A 215 1.10 6.96 -11.53
N MET A 216 1.91 6.81 -12.57
CA MET A 216 1.60 5.96 -13.70
C MET A 216 1.63 4.48 -13.30
N ASN A 217 0.58 3.74 -13.67
CA ASN A 217 0.54 2.28 -13.59
C ASN A 217 1.52 1.68 -14.61
N THR A 218 2.48 0.92 -14.11
CA THR A 218 3.54 0.32 -14.93
C THR A 218 3.38 -1.19 -15.09
N ASP A 219 2.18 -1.73 -14.81
CA ASP A 219 1.84 -3.11 -15.15
C ASP A 219 2.13 -3.38 -16.63
N ARG A 220 2.93 -4.42 -16.89
CA ARG A 220 3.35 -4.86 -18.21
C ARG A 220 2.18 -5.17 -19.14
N ASN A 221 1.07 -5.69 -18.62
CA ASN A 221 -0.09 -6.06 -19.44
C ASN A 221 -0.68 -4.85 -20.16
N ARG A 222 -0.54 -3.66 -19.58
CA ARG A 222 -0.98 -2.40 -20.20
C ARG A 222 -0.18 -2.08 -21.48
N PHE A 223 1.02 -2.63 -21.63
CA PHE A 223 1.95 -2.34 -22.72
C PHE A 223 2.28 -3.56 -23.59
N ALA A 224 1.71 -4.73 -23.29
CA ALA A 224 2.03 -6.00 -23.93
C ALA A 224 1.71 -6.02 -25.44
N ASP A 225 0.74 -5.22 -25.89
CA ASP A 225 0.36 -5.13 -27.30
C ASP A 225 1.35 -4.33 -28.17
N GLY A 226 2.37 -3.68 -27.57
CA GLY A 226 3.21 -2.69 -28.26
C GLY A 226 4.72 -2.93 -28.33
N ALA A 227 5.31 -3.85 -27.54
CA ALA A 227 6.77 -4.01 -27.44
C ALA A 227 7.21 -5.48 -27.30
N ALA A 228 8.33 -5.83 -27.94
CA ALA A 228 8.97 -7.14 -27.78
C ALA A 228 9.36 -7.36 -26.31
N GLY A 229 8.89 -8.47 -25.72
CA GLY A 229 8.78 -8.69 -24.26
C GLY A 229 10.00 -8.35 -23.41
N ASP A 230 11.22 -8.68 -23.84
CA ASP A 230 12.44 -8.43 -23.06
C ASP A 230 12.83 -6.95 -23.00
N GLN A 231 12.63 -6.20 -24.10
CA GLN A 231 12.87 -4.75 -24.12
C GLN A 231 11.85 -4.00 -23.27
N LEU A 232 10.62 -4.51 -23.21
CA LEU A 232 9.57 -3.92 -22.39
C LEU A 232 9.90 -4.02 -20.89
N ALA A 233 10.40 -5.18 -20.44
CA ALA A 233 10.76 -5.41 -19.04
C ALA A 233 11.84 -4.41 -18.56
N GLU A 234 12.89 -4.21 -19.35
CA GLU A 234 13.96 -3.26 -19.04
C GLU A 234 13.47 -1.81 -19.03
N LEU A 235 12.63 -1.42 -20.00
CA LEU A 235 12.04 -0.08 -20.05
C LEU A 235 11.12 0.20 -18.84
N VAL A 236 10.30 -0.78 -18.45
CA VAL A 236 9.44 -0.69 -17.27
C VAL A 236 10.27 -0.58 -16.00
N ALA A 237 11.33 -1.38 -15.86
CA ALA A 237 12.22 -1.33 -14.71
C ALA A 237 12.92 0.02 -14.57
N ASP A 238 13.46 0.55 -15.67
CA ASP A 238 14.10 1.87 -15.69
C ASP A 238 13.11 2.98 -15.36
N LEU A 239 11.89 2.90 -15.91
CA LEU A 239 10.81 3.84 -15.61
C LEU A 239 10.43 3.81 -14.12
N ASN A 240 10.20 2.64 -13.53
CA ASN A 240 9.82 2.50 -12.11
C ASN A 240 10.85 3.17 -11.19
N ARG A 241 12.14 2.85 -11.40
CA ARG A 241 13.24 3.46 -10.64
C ARG A 241 13.26 4.99 -10.77
N LYS A 242 13.03 5.51 -11.98
CA LYS A 242 12.98 6.96 -12.23
C LYS A 242 11.77 7.62 -11.59
N ILE A 243 10.59 6.99 -11.64
CA ILE A 243 9.37 7.48 -10.98
C ILE A 243 9.57 7.55 -9.47
N VAL A 244 10.10 6.51 -8.84
CA VAL A 244 10.38 6.49 -7.39
C VAL A 244 11.33 7.64 -7.02
N ALA A 245 12.45 7.77 -7.74
CA ALA A 245 13.42 8.82 -7.47
C ALA A 245 12.86 10.24 -7.68
N ALA A 246 12.03 10.45 -8.71
CA ALA A 246 11.37 11.72 -8.96
C ALA A 246 10.27 12.02 -7.91
N SER A 247 9.50 11.01 -7.52
CA SER A 247 8.48 11.08 -6.47
C SER A 247 9.08 11.52 -5.14
N ASP A 248 10.18 10.91 -4.71
CA ASP A 248 10.83 11.27 -3.45
C ASP A 248 11.40 12.68 -3.47
N GLU A 249 11.95 13.12 -4.60
CA GLU A 249 12.45 14.48 -4.79
C GLU A 249 11.30 15.50 -4.69
N VAL A 250 10.17 15.22 -5.34
CA VAL A 250 8.96 16.04 -5.26
C VAL A 250 8.41 16.05 -3.82
N ALA A 251 8.30 14.89 -3.18
CA ALA A 251 7.78 14.77 -1.82
C ALA A 251 8.69 15.46 -0.78
N GLU A 252 10.01 15.28 -0.87
CA GLU A 252 10.98 15.96 0.01
C GLU A 252 10.81 17.48 -0.07
N TRP A 253 10.63 17.99 -1.29
CA TRP A 253 10.50 19.42 -1.56
C TRP A 253 9.17 20.00 -1.08
N GLU A 254 8.05 19.37 -1.45
CA GLU A 254 6.72 19.83 -1.06
C GLU A 254 6.48 19.68 0.45
N ARG A 255 7.05 18.65 1.10
CA ARG A 255 7.03 18.51 2.56
C ARG A 255 7.67 19.71 3.27
N GLN A 256 8.79 20.24 2.76
CA GLN A 256 9.41 21.43 3.32
C GLN A 256 8.51 22.68 3.19
N ARG A 257 7.74 22.79 2.11
CA ARG A 257 6.78 23.89 1.88
C ARG A 257 5.57 23.78 2.78
N ILE A 258 5.05 22.57 2.94
CA ILE A 258 3.97 22.28 3.90
C ILE A 258 4.43 22.63 5.31
N LYS A 259 5.68 22.32 5.67
CA LYS A 259 6.26 22.67 6.98
C LYS A 259 6.47 24.18 7.14
N TYR A 260 7.03 24.84 6.12
CA TYR A 260 7.39 26.26 6.11
C TYR A 260 6.65 27.06 5.02
N PRO A 261 5.35 27.37 5.21
CA PRO A 261 4.46 27.91 4.16
C PRO A 261 4.64 29.40 3.85
N TRP A 262 5.71 30.02 4.34
CA TRP A 262 5.91 31.48 4.28
C TRP A 262 6.70 31.81 3.01
N SER A 263 6.29 32.82 2.24
CA SER A 263 6.91 33.15 0.95
C SER A 263 8.44 33.36 1.03
N GLY A 264 8.92 34.01 2.09
CA GLY A 264 10.35 34.22 2.36
C GLY A 264 11.14 32.94 2.67
N MET A 265 10.48 31.87 3.13
CA MET A 265 11.13 30.58 3.40
C MET A 265 11.51 29.82 2.14
N THR A 266 10.99 30.21 0.97
CA THR A 266 11.37 29.61 -0.32
C THR A 266 12.89 29.63 -0.51
N LEU A 267 13.53 30.77 -0.27
CA LEU A 267 15.00 30.90 -0.33
C LEU A 267 15.68 29.96 0.68
N GLY A 268 15.13 29.86 1.89
CA GLY A 268 15.61 28.95 2.93
C GLY A 268 15.57 27.48 2.50
N ILE A 269 14.55 27.05 1.75
CA ILE A 269 14.47 25.69 1.22
C ILE A 269 15.58 25.44 0.18
N TYR A 270 15.81 26.39 -0.74
CA TYR A 270 16.91 26.30 -1.73
C TYR A 270 18.28 26.27 -1.04
N LEU A 271 18.52 27.15 -0.08
CA LEU A 271 19.77 27.17 0.69
C LEU A 271 19.95 25.86 1.47
N ASN A 272 18.91 25.36 2.14
CA ASN A 272 18.98 24.10 2.86
C ASN A 272 19.28 22.90 1.94
N LYS A 273 18.83 22.91 0.68
CA LYS A 273 19.19 21.88 -0.31
C LYS A 273 20.63 22.03 -0.78
N SER A 274 21.15 23.26 -0.85
CA SER A 274 22.51 23.53 -1.30
C SER A 274 23.59 23.31 -0.24
N LEU A 275 23.23 23.25 1.05
CA LEU A 275 24.19 23.19 2.16
C LEU A 275 25.16 21.99 2.05
N PRO A 276 26.50 22.22 2.01
CA PRO A 276 27.50 21.16 1.96
C PRO A 276 27.44 20.28 3.20
N LEU A 277 27.20 20.90 4.35
CA LEU A 277 27.00 20.20 5.61
C LEU A 277 25.91 19.14 5.50
N ARG A 278 24.76 19.41 4.85
CA ARG A 278 23.72 18.39 4.67
C ARG A 278 24.18 17.23 3.79
N ILE A 279 24.95 17.53 2.73
CA ILE A 279 25.45 16.54 1.77
C ILE A 279 26.53 15.66 2.40
N VAL A 280 27.54 16.28 3.02
CA VAL A 280 28.63 15.60 3.74
C VAL A 280 28.09 14.87 4.95
N TYR A 281 27.21 15.49 5.74
CA TYR A 281 26.60 14.85 6.92
C TYR A 281 25.83 13.59 6.54
N ARG A 282 25.05 13.60 5.45
CA ARG A 282 24.36 12.39 4.97
C ARG A 282 25.32 11.25 4.61
N GLN A 283 26.50 11.55 4.07
CA GLN A 283 27.51 10.54 3.76
C GLN A 283 28.28 10.07 4.99
N VAL A 284 28.67 11.01 5.86
CA VAL A 284 29.54 10.75 7.01
C VAL A 284 28.78 10.15 8.18
N ILE A 285 27.51 10.54 8.40
CA ILE A 285 26.72 10.02 9.52
C ILE A 285 26.48 8.52 9.42
N ARG A 286 26.37 7.97 8.21
CA ARG A 286 26.13 6.54 7.94
C ARG A 286 27.19 5.62 8.57
N ASN A 287 28.38 6.14 8.85
CA ASN A 287 29.47 5.38 9.44
C ASN A 287 29.46 5.38 10.98
N PHE A 288 28.61 6.19 11.62
CA PHE A 288 28.53 6.24 13.09
C PHE A 288 27.64 5.12 13.64
N PRO A 289 28.04 4.45 14.74
CA PRO A 289 27.22 3.42 15.38
C PRO A 289 25.81 3.90 15.77
N GLY A 290 25.71 5.11 16.32
CA GLY A 290 24.41 5.70 16.68
C GLY A 290 23.54 6.07 15.47
N ALA A 291 24.09 6.10 14.26
CA ALA A 291 23.33 6.30 13.03
C ALA A 291 22.82 4.99 12.44
N LYS A 292 23.60 3.91 12.56
CA LYS A 292 23.20 2.54 12.17
C LYS A 292 21.94 2.11 12.92
N ARG A 293 21.93 2.27 14.25
CA ARG A 293 20.74 1.99 15.08
C ARG A 293 19.54 2.87 14.72
N ARG A 294 19.76 4.17 14.50
CA ARG A 294 18.71 5.09 14.01
C ARG A 294 18.19 4.67 12.64
N GLY A 295 19.05 4.17 11.75
CA GLY A 295 18.66 3.61 10.46
C GLY A 295 17.73 2.40 10.59
N ILE A 296 18.03 1.46 11.49
CA ILE A 296 17.13 0.33 11.81
C ILE A 296 15.79 0.84 12.35
N GLU A 297 15.79 1.82 13.26
CA GLU A 297 14.57 2.41 13.82
C GLU A 297 13.73 3.13 12.73
N GLU A 298 14.38 3.88 11.83
CA GLU A 298 13.75 4.55 10.69
C GLU A 298 13.18 3.53 9.68
N THR A 299 13.91 2.46 9.39
CA THR A 299 13.46 1.35 8.53
C THR A 299 12.28 0.63 9.16
N ASN A 300 12.32 0.30 10.45
CA ASN A 300 11.17 -0.29 11.16
C ASN A 300 9.92 0.59 11.05
N ALA A 301 10.10 1.92 11.12
CA ALA A 301 9.01 2.88 11.02
C ALA A 301 8.52 3.15 9.59
N ASN A 302 9.19 2.64 8.55
CA ASN A 302 8.89 2.92 7.14
C ASN A 302 9.10 1.71 6.21
N LEU A 303 9.02 0.48 6.74
CA LEU A 303 9.45 -0.74 6.05
C LEU A 303 8.90 -0.88 4.61
N ALA A 304 7.60 -0.62 4.38
CA ALA A 304 6.99 -0.73 3.05
C ALA A 304 7.32 0.41 2.06
N ASN A 305 8.01 1.46 2.50
CA ASN A 305 8.28 2.68 1.73
C ASN A 305 9.78 3.05 1.70
N VAL A 306 10.64 2.30 2.40
CA VAL A 306 12.09 2.54 2.37
C VAL A 306 12.66 2.09 1.03
N LYS A 307 13.76 2.68 0.58
CA LYS A 307 14.41 2.26 -0.67
C LYS A 307 15.08 0.91 -0.52
N ASP A 308 15.17 0.15 -1.60
CA ASP A 308 15.84 -1.15 -1.60
C ASP A 308 17.28 -1.05 -1.06
N ASP A 309 18.05 -0.04 -1.47
CA ASP A 309 19.43 0.13 -0.99
C ASP A 309 19.53 0.47 0.51
N GLU A 310 18.54 1.19 1.04
CA GLU A 310 18.48 1.56 2.45
C GLU A 310 17.98 0.38 3.31
N LEU A 311 17.05 -0.42 2.78
CA LEU A 311 16.59 -1.65 3.38
C LEU A 311 17.70 -2.71 3.40
N VAL A 312 18.43 -2.88 2.29
CA VAL A 312 19.61 -3.75 2.23
C VAL A 312 20.66 -3.35 3.27
N ALA A 313 20.97 -2.05 3.39
CA ALA A 313 21.91 -1.58 4.40
C ALA A 313 21.43 -1.90 5.83
N SER A 314 20.14 -1.68 6.11
CA SER A 314 19.54 -1.96 7.41
C SER A 314 19.47 -3.46 7.71
N LEU A 315 19.20 -4.29 6.71
CA LEU A 315 19.17 -5.75 6.80
C LEU A 315 20.54 -6.32 7.14
N LEU A 316 21.59 -5.86 6.45
CA LEU A 316 22.96 -6.31 6.70
C LEU A 316 23.49 -5.82 8.05
N GLU A 317 23.08 -4.63 8.49
CA GLU A 317 23.39 -4.14 9.85
C GLU A 317 22.69 -4.99 10.90
N LEU A 318 21.40 -5.29 10.73
CA LEU A 318 20.64 -6.15 11.63
C LEU A 318 21.22 -7.58 11.69
N ALA A 319 21.63 -8.12 10.54
CA ALA A 319 22.34 -9.39 10.44
C ALA A 319 23.66 -9.38 11.25
N SER A 320 24.41 -8.28 11.19
CA SER A 320 25.61 -8.09 12.00
C SER A 320 25.30 -7.99 13.50
N GLU A 321 24.25 -7.27 13.90
CA GLU A 321 23.79 -7.19 15.31
C GLU A 321 23.34 -8.56 15.86
N LYS A 322 22.81 -9.43 14.99
CA LYS A 322 22.46 -10.83 15.30
C LYS A 322 23.68 -11.76 15.39
N GLY A 323 24.88 -11.25 15.13
CA GLY A 323 26.15 -11.96 15.29
C GLY A 323 26.64 -12.70 14.05
N ILE A 324 26.04 -12.47 12.87
CA ILE A 324 26.53 -13.07 11.62
C ILE A 324 27.94 -12.51 11.32
N PRO A 325 28.95 -13.38 11.08
CA PRO A 325 30.33 -12.94 10.85
C PRO A 325 30.47 -12.01 9.64
N GLN A 326 31.39 -11.05 9.71
CA GLN A 326 31.61 -10.08 8.62
C GLN A 326 31.90 -10.76 7.27
N SER A 327 32.65 -11.86 7.26
CA SER A 327 32.92 -12.63 6.05
C SER A 327 31.64 -13.15 5.38
N ARG A 328 30.63 -13.54 6.16
CA ARG A 328 29.32 -13.98 5.66
C ARG A 328 28.43 -12.80 5.28
N ILE A 329 28.54 -11.66 5.97
CA ILE A 329 27.91 -10.39 5.54
C ILE A 329 28.39 -9.97 4.15
N GLU A 330 29.68 -10.11 3.84
CA GLU A 330 30.19 -9.83 2.49
C GLU A 330 29.63 -10.80 1.43
N MET A 331 29.43 -12.07 1.77
CA MET A 331 28.77 -13.05 0.89
C MET A 331 27.30 -12.68 0.65
N LEU A 332 26.58 -12.25 1.69
CA LEU A 332 25.20 -11.78 1.59
C LEU A 332 25.09 -10.56 0.67
N ARG A 333 26.03 -9.61 0.74
CA ARG A 333 26.07 -8.47 -0.20
C ARG A 333 26.15 -8.91 -1.66
N LEU A 334 26.98 -9.90 -1.97
CA LEU A 334 27.10 -10.41 -3.34
C LEU A 334 25.78 -11.06 -3.80
N LEU A 335 25.17 -11.90 -2.95
CA LEU A 335 23.88 -12.53 -3.23
C LEU A 335 22.78 -11.48 -3.46
N VAL A 336 22.65 -10.52 -2.55
CA VAL A 336 21.66 -9.43 -2.65
C VAL A 336 21.87 -8.60 -3.90
N ARG A 337 23.12 -8.30 -4.28
CA ARG A 337 23.43 -7.55 -5.50
C ARG A 337 23.02 -8.32 -6.76
N PHE A 338 23.28 -9.63 -6.78
CA PHE A 338 22.80 -10.51 -7.85
C PHE A 338 21.28 -10.53 -7.93
N LEU A 339 20.58 -10.77 -6.82
CA LEU A 339 19.13 -10.81 -6.77
C LEU A 339 18.51 -9.48 -7.23
N LYS A 340 19.02 -8.35 -6.72
CA LYS A 340 18.59 -7.01 -7.17
C LYS A 340 18.66 -6.90 -8.70
N ASN A 341 19.77 -7.32 -9.30
CA ASN A 341 19.94 -7.30 -10.75
C ASN A 341 18.97 -8.26 -11.46
N ALA A 342 18.80 -9.47 -10.95
CA ALA A 342 17.91 -10.48 -11.52
C ALA A 342 16.45 -9.99 -11.53
N TYR A 343 15.93 -9.52 -10.40
CA TYR A 343 14.58 -8.95 -10.31
C TYR A 343 14.43 -7.69 -11.18
N THR A 344 15.45 -6.82 -11.23
CA THR A 344 15.42 -5.62 -12.09
C THR A 344 15.32 -5.98 -13.57
N LYS A 345 16.04 -7.00 -14.05
CA LYS A 345 15.93 -7.50 -15.44
C LYS A 345 14.52 -8.01 -15.75
N LEU A 346 13.87 -8.59 -14.74
CA LEU A 346 12.49 -9.04 -14.81
C LEU A 346 11.49 -7.91 -14.55
N GLY A 347 11.93 -6.65 -14.43
CA GLY A 347 11.15 -5.46 -14.04
C GLY A 347 10.32 -5.59 -12.76
N LEU A 348 10.74 -6.48 -11.87
CA LEU A 348 10.25 -6.70 -10.52
C LEU A 348 11.21 -6.07 -9.48
N GLY A 349 11.96 -5.03 -9.88
CA GLY A 349 12.86 -4.27 -9.02
C GLY A 349 12.14 -3.11 -8.30
N GLU A 350 12.92 -2.14 -7.80
CA GLU A 350 12.40 -0.98 -7.05
C GLU A 350 11.24 -0.27 -7.76
N GLY A 351 10.09 -0.15 -7.08
CA GLY A 351 8.90 0.54 -7.57
C GLY A 351 8.01 -0.27 -8.51
N ALA A 352 8.23 -1.59 -8.63
CA ALA A 352 7.31 -2.50 -9.31
C ALA A 352 5.90 -2.47 -8.68
N SER A 353 4.87 -2.72 -9.50
CA SER A 353 3.46 -2.69 -9.06
C SER A 353 3.01 -4.06 -8.53
N GLU A 354 3.64 -5.12 -9.04
CA GLU A 354 3.47 -6.51 -8.62
C GLU A 354 3.83 -6.69 -7.13
N TYR A 355 3.13 -7.60 -6.44
CA TYR A 355 3.30 -7.82 -5.01
C TYR A 355 4.61 -8.55 -4.72
N HIS A 356 4.84 -9.69 -5.38
CA HIS A 356 6.07 -10.46 -5.20
C HIS A 356 7.17 -9.86 -6.07
N ASN A 357 7.89 -8.89 -5.49
CA ASN A 357 9.00 -8.16 -6.11
C ASN A 357 10.23 -8.21 -5.18
N PHE A 358 11.36 -7.65 -5.62
CA PHE A 358 12.60 -7.68 -4.82
C PHE A 358 12.45 -7.03 -3.44
N HIS A 359 11.64 -5.96 -3.35
CA HIS A 359 11.38 -5.27 -2.10
C HIS A 359 10.69 -6.20 -1.10
N HIS A 360 9.68 -6.96 -1.53
CA HIS A 360 9.01 -7.97 -0.69
C HIS A 360 10.01 -8.99 -0.13
N SER A 361 10.89 -9.56 -0.96
CA SER A 361 11.93 -10.50 -0.48
C SER A 361 12.87 -9.89 0.56
N LEU A 362 13.21 -8.61 0.44
CA LEU A 362 13.99 -7.88 1.45
C LEU A 362 13.19 -7.67 2.74
N GLU A 363 11.91 -7.31 2.63
CA GLU A 363 11.03 -7.11 3.79
C GLU A 363 10.82 -8.41 4.56
N VAL A 364 10.54 -9.52 3.88
CA VAL A 364 10.40 -10.86 4.49
C VAL A 364 11.69 -11.24 5.23
N SER A 365 12.83 -11.06 4.59
CA SER A 365 14.14 -11.31 5.17
C SER A 365 14.39 -10.47 6.43
N TYR A 366 14.04 -9.19 6.36
CA TYR A 366 14.19 -8.24 7.46
C TYR A 366 13.27 -8.56 8.64
N MET A 367 12.00 -8.86 8.36
CA MET A 367 11.01 -9.25 9.36
C MET A 367 11.38 -10.58 10.02
N THR A 368 11.85 -11.55 9.24
CA THR A 368 12.32 -12.85 9.75
C THR A 368 13.41 -12.67 10.80
N LEU A 369 14.42 -11.83 10.55
CA LEU A 369 15.46 -11.55 11.54
C LEU A 369 14.93 -10.89 12.82
N HIS A 370 13.90 -10.05 12.73
CA HIS A 370 13.24 -9.48 13.91
C HIS A 370 12.41 -10.51 14.67
N MET A 371 11.80 -11.47 13.98
CA MET A 371 10.95 -12.50 14.58
C MET A 371 11.73 -13.63 15.25
N ILE A 372 12.94 -13.96 14.80
CA ILE A 372 13.76 -15.01 15.44
C ILE A 372 14.38 -14.46 16.75
N PRO A 373 13.99 -14.98 17.94
CA PRO A 373 14.55 -14.57 19.21
C PRO A 373 15.97 -15.11 19.41
N LYS A 374 16.60 -14.79 20.55
CA LYS A 374 17.77 -15.57 21.00
C LYS A 374 17.38 -16.94 21.53
N GLU A 375 16.24 -17.01 22.21
CA GLU A 375 15.67 -18.23 22.78
C GLU A 375 14.15 -18.21 22.60
N PHE A 376 13.58 -19.33 22.16
CA PHE A 376 12.14 -19.50 22.01
C PHE A 376 11.76 -20.98 22.18
N GLN A 377 10.73 -21.28 22.99
CA GLN A 377 10.28 -22.66 23.23
C GLN A 377 11.45 -23.61 23.58
N GLU A 378 12.33 -23.17 24.49
CA GLU A 378 13.52 -23.91 24.95
C GLU A 378 14.62 -24.13 23.90
N ILE A 379 14.45 -23.59 22.68
CA ILE A 379 15.42 -23.64 21.59
C ILE A 379 16.24 -22.35 21.59
N GLN A 380 17.57 -22.48 21.57
CA GLN A 380 18.52 -21.38 21.42
C GLN A 380 18.91 -21.21 19.95
N PHE A 381 18.81 -19.98 19.43
CA PHE A 381 19.22 -19.64 18.06
C PHE A 381 20.59 -18.96 18.05
N GLY A 382 21.44 -19.40 17.12
CA GLY A 382 22.77 -18.86 16.90
C GLY A 382 22.93 -18.07 15.60
N PRO A 383 24.11 -17.46 15.37
CA PRO A 383 24.44 -16.74 14.14
C PRO A 383 24.13 -17.49 12.84
N LYS A 384 24.34 -18.82 12.86
CA LYS A 384 24.12 -19.67 11.70
C LYS A 384 22.64 -19.84 11.35
N ASP A 385 21.77 -19.91 12.36
CA ASP A 385 20.31 -20.00 12.17
C ASP A 385 19.77 -18.72 11.54
N TYR A 386 20.26 -17.55 12.01
CA TYR A 386 19.93 -16.26 11.41
C TYR A 386 20.40 -16.16 9.95
N GLU A 387 21.60 -16.67 9.62
CA GLU A 387 22.12 -16.70 8.26
C GLU A 387 21.27 -17.58 7.33
N ILE A 388 20.91 -18.79 7.78
CA ILE A 388 20.08 -19.74 7.03
C ILE A 388 18.70 -19.13 6.75
N ALA A 389 18.05 -18.58 7.78
CA ALA A 389 16.73 -17.97 7.62
C ALA A 389 16.76 -16.73 6.71
N LEU A 390 17.83 -15.92 6.79
CA LEU A 390 18.04 -14.77 5.92
C LEU A 390 18.23 -15.17 4.46
N VAL A 391 19.03 -16.20 4.18
CA VAL A 391 19.24 -16.70 2.81
C VAL A 391 17.95 -17.30 2.26
N ALA A 392 17.18 -18.02 3.08
CA ALA A 392 15.87 -18.53 2.71
C ALA A 392 14.89 -17.40 2.38
N GLY A 393 14.79 -16.37 3.23
CA GLY A 393 13.93 -15.21 3.00
C GLY A 393 14.30 -14.44 1.72
N LEU A 394 15.59 -14.32 1.39
CA LEU A 394 16.02 -13.65 0.16
C LEU A 394 15.66 -14.43 -1.11
N LEU A 395 15.53 -15.75 -1.02
CA LEU A 395 15.36 -16.66 -2.16
C LEU A 395 13.96 -17.28 -2.27
N HIS A 396 13.09 -17.13 -1.27
CA HIS A 396 11.79 -17.83 -1.22
C HIS A 396 10.89 -17.57 -2.45
N ASP A 397 10.97 -16.35 -3.01
CA ASP A 397 10.24 -15.92 -4.21
C ASP A 397 11.14 -15.79 -5.46
N TYR A 398 12.36 -16.33 -5.43
CA TYR A 398 13.29 -16.20 -6.56
C TYR A 398 12.85 -17.09 -7.73
N ASP A 399 11.99 -16.54 -8.58
CA ASP A 399 11.46 -17.20 -9.77
C ASP A 399 11.65 -16.33 -11.02
N PRO A 400 12.71 -16.57 -11.81
CA PRO A 400 12.95 -15.79 -13.03
C PRO A 400 11.92 -16.05 -14.14
N SER A 401 11.07 -17.07 -13.98
CA SER A 401 9.98 -17.38 -14.92
C SER A 401 8.64 -16.76 -14.52
N GLN A 402 8.55 -16.08 -13.38
CA GLN A 402 7.33 -15.41 -12.90
C GLN A 402 6.66 -14.54 -13.99
N PRO A 403 7.38 -13.70 -14.77
CA PRO A 403 6.75 -12.88 -15.80
C PRO A 403 6.25 -13.66 -17.03
N LEU A 404 6.68 -14.91 -17.18
CA LEU A 404 6.34 -15.81 -18.30
C LEU A 404 5.23 -16.81 -17.93
N ALA A 405 4.76 -16.81 -16.68
CA ALA A 405 3.65 -17.65 -16.24
C ALA A 405 2.39 -17.31 -17.06
N SER A 406 1.76 -18.34 -17.65
CA SER A 406 0.76 -18.22 -18.72
C SER A 406 -0.46 -17.37 -18.35
N HIS A 407 -1.15 -16.86 -19.39
CA HIS A 407 -2.44 -16.15 -19.27
C HIS A 407 -3.56 -16.96 -18.58
N GLU A 408 -3.38 -18.27 -18.35
CA GLU A 408 -4.37 -19.16 -17.74
C GLU A 408 -4.06 -19.56 -16.28
N GLY A 409 -2.88 -19.18 -15.74
CA GLY A 409 -2.47 -19.46 -14.36
C GLY A 409 -2.21 -18.20 -13.51
N PRO A 410 -2.01 -18.33 -12.18
CA PRO A 410 -1.59 -17.19 -11.35
C PRO A 410 -0.19 -16.69 -11.77
N LYS A 411 -0.01 -15.37 -11.88
CA LYS A 411 1.22 -14.71 -12.39
C LYS A 411 2.34 -14.59 -11.35
N GLY A 412 2.14 -15.08 -10.12
CA GLY A 412 3.11 -14.98 -9.03
C GLY A 412 4.16 -16.09 -9.02
N PRO A 413 5.18 -15.97 -8.15
CA PRO A 413 6.20 -16.98 -7.97
C PRO A 413 5.57 -18.29 -7.50
N SER A 414 6.23 -19.40 -7.82
CA SER A 414 5.84 -20.74 -7.38
C SER A 414 7.03 -21.36 -6.69
N VAL A 415 6.83 -21.88 -5.49
CA VAL A 415 7.88 -22.60 -4.74
C VAL A 415 8.51 -23.71 -5.59
N VAL A 416 7.72 -24.40 -6.42
CA VAL A 416 8.25 -25.42 -7.34
C VAL A 416 9.24 -24.82 -8.35
N ARG A 417 8.91 -23.68 -8.96
CA ARG A 417 9.77 -23.01 -9.93
C ARG A 417 10.99 -22.37 -9.26
N THR A 418 10.81 -21.80 -8.07
CA THR A 418 11.90 -21.32 -7.21
C THR A 418 12.89 -22.45 -6.91
N MET A 419 12.40 -23.62 -6.48
CA MET A 419 13.25 -24.78 -6.19
C MET A 419 13.93 -25.34 -7.45
N GLN A 420 13.25 -25.36 -8.59
CA GLN A 420 13.86 -25.75 -9.87
C GLN A 420 15.00 -24.82 -10.25
N GLU A 421 14.82 -23.50 -10.12
CA GLU A 421 15.87 -22.54 -10.45
C GLU A 421 17.02 -22.59 -9.44
N ILE A 422 16.75 -22.71 -8.15
CA ILE A 422 17.78 -22.87 -7.11
C ILE A 422 18.62 -24.13 -7.37
N SER A 423 17.97 -25.25 -7.70
CA SER A 423 18.64 -26.51 -8.02
C SER A 423 19.48 -26.40 -9.31
N LYS A 424 18.92 -25.80 -10.36
CA LYS A 424 19.58 -25.59 -11.66
C LYS A 424 20.80 -24.67 -11.55
N THR A 425 20.68 -23.57 -10.83
CA THR A 425 21.76 -22.59 -10.62
C THR A 425 22.77 -23.06 -9.59
N ARG A 426 22.38 -23.97 -8.68
CA ARG A 426 23.18 -24.41 -7.53
C ARG A 426 23.60 -23.25 -6.63
N ILE A 427 22.78 -22.20 -6.54
CA ILE A 427 23.14 -20.95 -5.84
C ILE A 427 23.39 -21.15 -4.34
N LEU A 428 22.64 -22.04 -3.69
CA LEU A 428 22.82 -22.36 -2.27
C LEU A 428 24.14 -23.10 -2.03
N ASP A 429 24.45 -24.10 -2.85
CA ASP A 429 25.71 -24.84 -2.78
C ASP A 429 26.89 -23.89 -2.97
N ALA A 430 26.83 -23.00 -3.97
CA ALA A 430 27.85 -21.98 -4.19
C ALA A 430 28.01 -21.07 -2.96
N TYR A 431 26.92 -20.56 -2.41
CA TYR A 431 26.94 -19.64 -1.26
C TYR A 431 27.55 -20.26 0.02
N PHE A 432 27.30 -21.54 0.28
CA PHE A 432 27.78 -22.22 1.49
C PHE A 432 29.15 -22.89 1.33
N THR A 433 29.61 -23.15 0.11
CA THR A 433 30.91 -23.84 -0.13
C THR A 433 32.03 -22.95 -0.66
N MET A 434 31.72 -21.84 -1.34
CA MET A 434 32.73 -20.98 -1.96
C MET A 434 33.25 -19.88 -1.03
N GLY A 435 34.49 -19.46 -1.26
CA GLY A 435 35.02 -18.21 -0.73
C GLY A 435 34.47 -16.99 -1.48
N TRP A 436 34.70 -15.79 -0.96
CA TRP A 436 34.18 -14.54 -1.53
C TRP A 436 34.57 -14.32 -2.99
N GLU A 437 35.84 -14.55 -3.36
CA GLU A 437 36.33 -14.35 -4.73
C GLU A 437 35.72 -15.35 -5.72
N GLU A 438 35.61 -16.61 -5.32
CA GLU A 438 34.97 -17.66 -6.12
C GLU A 438 33.48 -17.36 -6.32
N PHE A 439 32.78 -16.96 -5.25
CA PHE A 439 31.36 -16.61 -5.30
C PHE A 439 31.07 -15.33 -6.09
N ALA A 440 31.95 -14.33 -6.02
CA ALA A 440 31.87 -13.14 -6.88
C ALA A 440 32.04 -13.51 -8.36
N SER A 441 32.94 -14.45 -8.65
CA SER A 441 33.18 -14.94 -10.02
C SER A 441 32.03 -15.80 -10.55
N TYR A 442 31.35 -16.54 -9.66
CA TYR A 442 30.16 -17.34 -9.98
C TYR A 442 29.02 -16.52 -10.60
N PHE A 443 28.91 -15.23 -10.30
CA PHE A 443 27.84 -14.37 -10.85
C PHE A 443 28.24 -13.54 -12.08
N ARG A 444 29.49 -13.60 -12.53
CA ARG A 444 30.01 -12.70 -13.58
C ARG A 444 29.86 -13.33 -14.96
N GLN A 445 29.27 -12.60 -15.90
CA GLN A 445 29.22 -13.03 -17.29
C GLN A 445 30.50 -12.63 -18.03
N PHE A 446 31.18 -13.60 -18.64
CA PHE A 446 32.37 -13.37 -19.48
C PHE A 446 32.01 -13.50 -20.96
N LYS A 447 31.84 -12.37 -21.66
CA LYS A 447 31.59 -12.37 -23.13
C LYS A 447 32.82 -12.81 -23.94
N SER A 448 34.01 -12.56 -23.40
CA SER A 448 35.32 -12.96 -23.95
C SER A 448 36.37 -12.89 -22.82
N PRO A 449 37.44 -13.71 -22.84
CA PRO A 449 38.54 -13.62 -21.86
C PRO A 449 39.22 -12.24 -21.79
N LEU A 450 39.08 -11.42 -22.84
CA LEU A 450 39.72 -10.11 -22.98
C LEU A 450 38.79 -8.93 -22.71
N SER A 451 37.49 -9.17 -22.50
CA SER A 451 36.52 -8.12 -22.19
C SER A 451 36.25 -8.03 -20.69
N PRO A 452 36.02 -6.83 -20.14
CA PRO A 452 35.59 -6.72 -18.74
C PRO A 452 34.26 -7.49 -18.57
N PRO A 453 34.14 -8.31 -17.51
CA PRO A 453 32.93 -9.07 -17.26
C PRO A 453 31.75 -8.15 -16.98
N GLU A 454 30.56 -8.55 -17.40
CA GLU A 454 29.32 -7.89 -16.96
C GLU A 454 29.01 -8.37 -15.53
N GLU A 455 29.09 -7.44 -14.57
CA GLU A 455 29.00 -7.79 -13.15
C GLU A 455 27.59 -8.30 -12.76
N PHE A 456 27.54 -9.48 -12.14
CA PHE A 456 26.35 -10.07 -11.53
C PHE A 456 25.17 -10.25 -12.51
N ALA A 457 25.46 -10.76 -13.72
CA ALA A 457 24.49 -10.88 -14.81
C ALA A 457 23.84 -12.27 -14.92
N THR A 458 24.57 -13.34 -14.60
CA THR A 458 24.13 -14.75 -14.73
C THR A 458 24.85 -15.60 -13.68
N THR A 459 24.40 -16.83 -13.46
CA THR A 459 25.07 -17.82 -12.60
C THR A 459 25.93 -18.79 -13.42
N HIS A 460 27.03 -19.27 -12.83
CA HIS A 460 27.95 -20.26 -13.40
C HIS A 460 28.01 -21.54 -12.54
N PRO A 461 26.95 -22.39 -12.54
CA PRO A 461 26.88 -23.61 -11.72
C PRO A 461 28.07 -24.57 -11.92
N GLU A 462 28.72 -24.54 -13.09
CA GLU A 462 29.91 -25.30 -13.40
C GLU A 462 31.12 -24.99 -12.51
N PHE A 463 31.14 -23.83 -11.83
CA PHE A 463 32.19 -23.49 -10.87
C PHE A 463 32.01 -24.16 -9.50
N VAL A 464 30.85 -24.74 -9.22
CA VAL A 464 30.59 -25.48 -7.98
C VAL A 464 31.27 -26.85 -8.05
N LYS A 465 32.46 -26.96 -7.45
CA LYS A 465 33.34 -28.14 -7.51
C LYS A 465 32.78 -29.38 -6.80
N MET A 466 31.88 -29.19 -5.82
CA MET A 466 31.31 -30.29 -5.04
C MET A 466 30.09 -30.90 -5.74
N ASN A 467 29.92 -32.22 -5.64
CA ASN A 467 28.76 -32.94 -6.20
C ASN A 467 27.67 -33.24 -5.15
N TRP A 468 27.83 -32.76 -3.92
CA TRP A 468 26.88 -32.94 -2.81
C TRP A 468 26.43 -31.57 -2.27
N SER A 469 25.19 -31.51 -1.79
CA SER A 469 24.63 -30.30 -1.18
C SER A 469 24.97 -30.21 0.31
N PRO A 470 25.49 -29.06 0.79
CA PRO A 470 25.76 -28.85 2.19
C PRO A 470 24.47 -28.91 3.03
N LEU A 471 24.64 -29.20 4.33
CA LEU A 471 23.53 -29.30 5.28
C LEU A 471 22.67 -28.04 5.26
N GLU A 472 23.32 -26.87 5.18
CA GLU A 472 22.67 -25.57 5.11
C GLU A 472 21.81 -25.38 3.86
N SER A 473 22.24 -25.88 2.69
CA SER A 473 21.42 -25.83 1.47
C SER A 473 20.11 -26.59 1.70
N ILE A 474 20.18 -27.78 2.30
CA ILE A 474 19.01 -28.62 2.59
C ILE A 474 18.07 -27.92 3.59
N MET A 475 18.63 -27.27 4.62
CA MET A 475 17.85 -26.48 5.56
C MET A 475 17.13 -25.31 4.87
N VAL A 476 17.83 -24.56 4.01
CA VAL A 476 17.23 -23.45 3.26
C VAL A 476 16.11 -23.95 2.34
N GLU A 477 16.32 -25.06 1.61
CA GLU A 477 15.28 -25.66 0.78
C GLU A 477 14.04 -26.05 1.60
N MET A 478 14.24 -26.67 2.77
CA MET A 478 13.13 -27.04 3.66
C MET A 478 12.36 -25.80 4.15
N LEU A 479 13.06 -24.72 4.48
CA LEU A 479 12.45 -23.44 4.86
C LEU A 479 11.60 -22.85 3.71
N ILE A 480 12.09 -22.88 2.48
CA ILE A 480 11.37 -22.35 1.31
C ILE A 480 10.15 -23.23 0.97
N TRP A 481 10.23 -24.56 1.07
CA TRP A 481 9.05 -25.42 0.88
C TRP A 481 7.91 -25.11 1.85
N ARG A 482 8.21 -24.59 3.04
CA ARG A 482 7.20 -24.22 4.05
C ARG A 482 6.40 -22.97 3.67
N THR A 483 6.90 -22.12 2.76
CA THR A 483 6.24 -20.88 2.35
C THR A 483 5.15 -21.09 1.30
N ASP A 484 5.03 -22.29 0.71
CA ASP A 484 3.99 -22.60 -0.27
C ASP A 484 2.59 -22.50 0.37
N PHE A 485 1.83 -21.45 0.06
CA PHE A 485 0.60 -21.11 0.78
C PHE A 485 -0.66 -21.60 0.05
N PRO A 486 -1.69 -22.10 0.77
CA PRO A 486 -1.64 -22.55 2.15
C PRO A 486 -1.00 -23.95 2.25
N PHE A 487 0.10 -24.06 3.01
CA PHE A 487 0.95 -25.26 3.06
C PHE A 487 0.19 -26.57 3.29
N PHE A 488 -0.80 -26.56 4.19
CA PHE A 488 -1.62 -27.73 4.51
C PHE A 488 -2.48 -28.25 3.34
N ARG A 489 -2.67 -27.46 2.28
CA ARG A 489 -3.33 -27.89 1.03
C ARG A 489 -2.35 -28.33 -0.06
N GLN A 490 -1.06 -28.04 0.10
CA GLN A 490 -0.03 -28.30 -0.92
C GLN A 490 0.64 -29.65 -0.65
N LYS A 491 0.14 -30.71 -1.29
CA LYS A 491 0.65 -32.08 -1.08
C LYS A 491 2.14 -32.21 -1.41
N LEU A 492 2.57 -31.67 -2.55
CA LEU A 492 3.97 -31.73 -2.97
C LEU A 492 4.89 -31.01 -1.97
N ALA A 493 4.49 -29.83 -1.49
CA ALA A 493 5.27 -29.09 -0.51
C ALA A 493 5.38 -29.86 0.81
N GLN A 494 4.30 -30.48 1.28
CA GLN A 494 4.31 -31.33 2.48
C GLN A 494 5.22 -32.55 2.32
N GLU A 495 5.14 -33.24 1.17
CA GLU A 495 5.99 -34.40 0.87
C GLU A 495 7.48 -34.02 0.81
N MET A 496 7.80 -32.92 0.14
CA MET A 496 9.18 -32.43 0.03
C MET A 496 9.71 -31.95 1.37
N PHE A 497 8.91 -31.22 2.15
CA PHE A 497 9.26 -30.79 3.50
C PHE A 497 9.55 -31.98 4.41
N ALA A 498 8.68 -32.99 4.44
CA ALA A 498 8.86 -34.20 5.24
C ALA A 498 10.12 -34.98 4.83
N ARG A 499 10.37 -35.12 3.52
CA ARG A 499 11.57 -35.77 2.99
C ARG A 499 12.86 -35.07 3.40
N LEU A 500 12.92 -33.74 3.26
CA LEU A 500 14.09 -32.97 3.65
C LEU A 500 14.31 -33.02 5.16
N GLN A 501 13.22 -33.01 5.94
CA GLN A 501 13.29 -33.18 7.40
C GLN A 501 13.87 -34.55 7.78
N GLU A 502 13.43 -35.65 7.16
CA GLU A 502 13.96 -36.98 7.40
C GLU A 502 15.45 -37.06 7.04
N GLN A 503 15.85 -36.44 5.92
CA GLN A 503 17.24 -36.34 5.51
C GLN A 503 18.09 -35.59 6.53
N LEU A 504 17.60 -34.47 7.09
CA LEU A 504 18.29 -33.72 8.14
C LEU A 504 18.37 -34.51 9.45
N ALA A 505 17.28 -35.18 9.85
CA ALA A 505 17.26 -36.06 11.03
C ALA A 505 18.31 -37.19 10.91
N SER A 506 18.42 -37.81 9.74
CA SER A 506 19.40 -38.88 9.47
C SER A 506 20.85 -38.41 9.60
N ARG A 507 21.09 -37.09 9.49
CA ARG A 507 22.41 -36.46 9.64
C ARG A 507 22.65 -35.89 11.04
N GLY A 508 21.73 -36.12 11.98
CA GLY A 508 21.86 -35.72 13.39
C GLY A 508 21.48 -34.27 13.69
N GLU A 509 20.77 -33.60 12.77
CA GLU A 509 20.32 -32.22 12.97
C GLU A 509 19.08 -32.12 13.88
N ASP A 510 18.98 -31.03 14.62
CA ASP A 510 17.81 -30.68 15.43
C ASP A 510 16.65 -30.27 14.52
N THR A 511 15.75 -31.22 14.23
CA THR A 511 14.64 -30.96 13.32
C THR A 511 13.57 -30.05 13.91
N ASP A 512 13.47 -29.94 15.23
CA ASP A 512 12.47 -29.08 15.87
C ASP A 512 12.90 -27.61 15.77
N ARG A 513 14.19 -27.33 15.95
CA ARG A 513 14.79 -26.01 15.64
C ARG A 513 14.56 -25.61 14.18
N ILE A 514 14.80 -26.52 13.23
CA ILE A 514 14.67 -26.22 11.80
C ILE A 514 13.21 -26.00 11.39
N LYS A 515 12.28 -26.81 11.91
CA LYS A 515 10.84 -26.59 11.75
C LYS A 515 10.40 -25.24 12.27
N LEU A 516 10.90 -24.84 13.44
CA LEU A 516 10.57 -23.56 14.03
C LEU A 516 11.10 -22.39 13.19
N LEU A 517 12.31 -22.50 12.62
CA LEU A 517 12.81 -21.51 11.65
C LEU A 517 11.91 -21.41 10.41
N ALA A 518 11.47 -22.55 9.87
CA ALA A 518 10.56 -22.60 8.73
C ALA A 518 9.19 -21.98 9.04
N GLU A 519 8.67 -22.23 10.24
CA GLU A 519 7.44 -21.61 10.74
C GLU A 519 7.61 -20.10 10.87
N ILE A 520 8.72 -19.62 11.45
CA ILE A 520 8.99 -18.19 11.60
C ILE A 520 9.12 -17.48 10.25
N LEU A 521 9.81 -18.08 9.27
CA LEU A 521 9.89 -17.52 7.92
C LEU A 521 8.51 -17.41 7.27
N TRP A 522 7.70 -18.46 7.37
CA TRP A 522 6.32 -18.46 6.87
C TRP A 522 5.44 -17.40 7.54
N LEU A 523 5.56 -17.25 8.87
CA LEU A 523 4.86 -16.19 9.60
C LEU A 523 5.33 -14.79 9.18
N ALA A 524 6.63 -14.60 8.97
CA ALA A 524 7.19 -13.33 8.53
C ALA A 524 6.67 -12.95 7.13
N ASP A 525 6.68 -13.89 6.18
CA ASP A 525 6.19 -13.69 4.81
C ASP A 525 4.72 -13.25 4.79
N LEU A 526 3.86 -13.93 5.54
CA LEU A 526 2.45 -13.59 5.63
C LEU A 526 2.17 -12.29 6.41
N ALA A 527 2.94 -12.00 7.45
CA ALA A 527 2.70 -10.85 8.33
C ALA A 527 3.29 -9.54 7.78
N VAL A 528 4.33 -9.59 6.95
CA VAL A 528 5.12 -8.40 6.61
C VAL A 528 4.31 -7.34 5.87
N THR A 529 3.37 -7.76 5.02
CA THR A 529 2.46 -6.84 4.32
C THR A 529 1.66 -5.97 5.29
N TYR A 530 1.31 -6.52 6.44
CA TYR A 530 0.51 -5.86 7.47
C TYR A 530 1.39 -5.13 8.48
N MET A 531 2.47 -5.75 8.95
CA MET A 531 3.37 -5.14 9.93
C MET A 531 4.28 -4.05 9.34
N GLY A 532 4.61 -4.16 8.07
CA GLY A 532 5.48 -3.24 7.34
C GLY A 532 4.77 -1.99 6.82
N SER A 533 3.43 -1.99 6.81
CA SER A 533 2.60 -0.98 6.13
C SER A 533 1.66 -0.25 7.09
N ASP A 534 1.21 0.94 6.70
CA ASP A 534 -0.02 1.53 7.23
C ASP A 534 -1.27 0.87 6.59
N PRO A 535 -2.49 1.09 7.11
CA PRO A 535 -3.69 0.42 6.60
C PRO A 535 -4.00 0.61 5.13
N VAL A 536 -3.71 1.79 4.59
CA VAL A 536 -4.01 2.07 3.18
C VAL A 536 -3.00 1.36 2.29
N ARG A 537 -1.72 1.41 2.65
CA ARG A 537 -0.65 0.71 1.93
C ARG A 537 -0.79 -0.81 2.02
N ALA A 538 -1.21 -1.35 3.16
CA ALA A 538 -1.50 -2.76 3.31
C ALA A 538 -2.63 -3.20 2.36
N TRP A 539 -3.68 -2.40 2.22
CA TRP A 539 -4.79 -2.69 1.31
C TRP A 539 -4.37 -2.68 -0.16
N ASP A 540 -3.57 -1.68 -0.55
CA ASP A 540 -3.00 -1.58 -1.89
C ASP A 540 -2.19 -2.84 -2.24
N ARG A 541 -1.31 -3.28 -1.34
CA ARG A 541 -0.53 -4.51 -1.50
C ARG A 541 -1.39 -5.77 -1.57
N VAL A 542 -2.40 -5.91 -0.71
CA VAL A 542 -3.36 -7.03 -0.78
C VAL A 542 -4.08 -7.02 -2.13
N THR A 543 -4.46 -5.85 -2.63
CA THR A 543 -5.11 -5.73 -3.94
C THR A 543 -4.18 -6.15 -5.07
N ASN A 544 -2.91 -5.74 -5.02
CA ASN A 544 -1.89 -6.12 -6.00
C ASN A 544 -1.62 -7.62 -5.98
N LEU A 545 -1.61 -8.25 -4.79
CA LEU A 545 -1.51 -9.71 -4.66
C LEU A 545 -2.68 -10.41 -5.37
N TYR A 546 -3.91 -9.90 -5.21
CA TYR A 546 -5.08 -10.49 -5.86
C TYR A 546 -5.04 -10.30 -7.38
N ASP A 547 -4.58 -9.16 -7.86
CA ASP A 547 -4.34 -8.93 -9.29
C ASP A 547 -3.30 -9.91 -9.84
N GLU A 548 -2.18 -10.07 -9.14
CA GLU A 548 -1.10 -10.97 -9.53
C GLU A 548 -1.57 -12.43 -9.56
N LEU A 549 -2.39 -12.85 -8.60
CA LEU A 549 -2.95 -14.20 -8.54
C LEU A 549 -4.19 -14.40 -9.43
N ASN A 550 -4.61 -13.39 -10.20
CA ASN A 550 -5.85 -13.39 -10.99
C ASN A 550 -7.10 -13.75 -10.16
N LEU A 551 -7.13 -13.32 -8.88
CA LEU A 551 -8.24 -13.55 -7.97
C LEU A 551 -9.24 -12.39 -8.01
N PRO A 552 -10.55 -12.64 -7.82
CA PRO A 552 -11.53 -11.54 -7.76
C PRO A 552 -11.25 -10.63 -6.56
N LYS A 553 -10.96 -9.34 -6.80
CA LYS A 553 -10.74 -8.32 -5.74
C LYS A 553 -11.86 -8.22 -4.71
N LEU A 554 -13.11 -8.54 -5.10
CA LEU A 554 -14.26 -8.58 -4.20
C LEU A 554 -14.09 -9.60 -3.07
N GLU A 555 -13.28 -10.62 -3.28
CA GLU A 555 -12.95 -11.62 -2.27
C GLU A 555 -11.80 -11.18 -1.36
N ALA A 556 -11.07 -10.11 -1.67
CA ALA A 556 -9.92 -9.66 -0.89
C ALA A 556 -10.32 -9.29 0.54
N VAL A 557 -11.37 -8.50 0.73
CA VAL A 557 -11.87 -8.13 2.08
C VAL A 557 -12.26 -9.35 2.92
N PRO A 558 -13.20 -10.21 2.49
CA PRO A 558 -13.62 -11.34 3.31
C PRO A 558 -12.51 -12.37 3.55
N ARG A 559 -11.59 -12.55 2.58
CA ARG A 559 -10.45 -13.46 2.76
C ARG A 559 -9.36 -12.86 3.65
N THR A 560 -9.12 -11.56 3.59
CA THR A 560 -8.22 -10.86 4.53
C THR A 560 -8.79 -10.90 5.94
N ASP A 561 -10.09 -10.73 6.11
CA ASP A 561 -10.77 -10.89 7.40
C ASP A 561 -10.62 -12.33 7.95
N ALA A 562 -10.88 -13.34 7.12
CA ALA A 562 -10.66 -14.74 7.46
C ALA A 562 -9.18 -15.03 7.78
N PHE A 563 -8.26 -14.48 6.98
CA PHE A 563 -6.83 -14.55 7.24
C PHE A 563 -6.49 -13.98 8.62
N PHE A 564 -7.00 -12.79 8.99
CA PHE A 564 -6.76 -12.25 10.33
C PHE A 564 -7.35 -13.13 11.43
N SER A 565 -8.56 -13.68 11.23
CA SER A 565 -9.16 -14.59 12.19
C SER A 565 -8.31 -15.84 12.43
N ASP A 566 -7.77 -16.44 11.37
CA ASP A 566 -6.98 -17.67 11.49
C ASP A 566 -5.54 -17.39 11.92
N PHE A 567 -4.93 -16.34 11.36
CA PHE A 567 -3.53 -16.00 11.56
C PHE A 567 -3.28 -15.31 12.90
N ALA A 568 -4.18 -14.42 13.35
CA ALA A 568 -4.05 -13.78 14.65
C ALA A 568 -4.17 -14.79 15.80
N GLU A 569 -4.82 -15.94 15.56
CA GLU A 569 -4.97 -17.01 16.53
C GLU A 569 -3.77 -17.98 16.56
N ASN A 570 -2.77 -17.81 15.68
CA ASN A 570 -1.56 -18.63 15.71
C ASN A 570 -0.74 -18.37 16.99
N GLU A 571 -0.60 -19.39 17.84
CA GLU A 571 0.07 -19.28 19.14
C GLU A 571 1.55 -18.92 19.04
N THR A 572 2.29 -19.49 18.08
CA THR A 572 3.69 -19.16 17.82
C THR A 572 3.84 -17.67 17.50
N PHE A 573 2.98 -17.16 16.62
CA PHE A 573 2.97 -15.75 16.24
C PHE A 573 2.65 -14.83 17.43
N LYS A 574 1.59 -15.12 18.19
CA LYS A 574 1.21 -14.36 19.40
C LYS A 574 2.37 -14.28 20.40
N GLN A 575 3.03 -15.42 20.66
CA GLN A 575 4.15 -15.48 21.57
C GLN A 575 5.31 -14.61 21.09
N ILE A 576 5.73 -14.75 19.81
CA ILE A 576 6.84 -13.99 19.21
C ILE A 576 6.59 -12.48 19.30
N ILE A 577 5.43 -12.02 18.82
CA ILE A 577 5.14 -10.57 18.83
C ILE A 577 4.97 -10.04 20.25
N GLY A 578 4.54 -10.88 21.19
CA GLY A 578 4.46 -10.57 22.62
C GLY A 578 5.81 -10.36 23.30
N MET A 579 6.91 -10.84 22.70
CA MET A 579 8.23 -10.75 23.32
C MET A 579 8.72 -9.30 23.42
N LYS A 580 9.50 -9.00 24.46
CA LYS A 580 10.01 -7.64 24.71
C LYS A 580 10.94 -7.14 23.61
N HIS A 581 11.70 -8.02 22.98
CA HIS A 581 12.69 -7.68 21.96
C HIS A 581 12.09 -7.42 20.57
N PHE A 582 10.87 -7.91 20.31
CA PHE A 582 10.20 -7.67 19.03
C PHE A 582 9.85 -6.18 18.89
N PRO A 583 10.16 -5.52 17.75
CA PRO A 583 10.01 -4.08 17.60
C PRO A 583 8.59 -3.60 17.89
N TYR A 584 8.48 -2.64 18.81
CA TYR A 584 7.17 -2.11 19.25
C TYR A 584 6.35 -1.50 18.11
N ILE A 585 7.00 -0.86 17.14
CA ILE A 585 6.30 -0.24 16.00
C ILE A 585 5.58 -1.28 15.12
N PHE A 586 6.13 -2.48 14.95
CA PHE A 586 5.46 -3.55 14.20
C PHE A 586 4.24 -4.09 14.94
N ARG A 587 4.31 -4.22 16.28
CA ARG A 587 3.12 -4.54 17.09
C ARG A 587 2.02 -3.49 16.97
N GLN A 588 2.41 -2.21 17.03
CA GLN A 588 1.45 -1.12 16.90
C GLN A 588 0.76 -1.16 15.54
N ARG A 589 1.54 -1.34 14.46
CA ARG A 589 1.01 -1.48 13.11
C ARG A 589 0.10 -2.69 12.97
N TRP A 590 0.53 -3.86 13.45
CA TRP A 590 -0.31 -5.06 13.49
C TRP A 590 -1.65 -4.79 14.18
N SER A 591 -1.63 -4.11 15.33
CA SER A 591 -2.85 -3.78 16.08
C SER A 591 -3.76 -2.81 15.31
N LEU A 592 -3.18 -1.78 14.70
CA LEU A 592 -3.92 -0.81 13.87
C LEU A 592 -4.54 -1.48 12.63
N ILE A 593 -3.79 -2.37 12.00
CA ILE A 593 -4.19 -3.13 10.82
C ILE A 593 -5.29 -4.13 11.18
N TYR A 594 -5.12 -4.89 12.25
CA TYR A 594 -6.16 -5.78 12.76
C TYR A 594 -7.44 -4.99 13.08
N GLN A 595 -7.31 -3.85 13.77
CA GLN A 595 -8.45 -2.96 14.03
C GLN A 595 -9.09 -2.43 12.74
N PHE A 596 -8.30 -2.09 11.72
CA PHE A 596 -8.80 -1.56 10.47
C PHE A 596 -9.47 -2.64 9.60
N PHE A 597 -8.81 -3.78 9.41
CA PHE A 597 -9.24 -4.84 8.49
C PHE A 597 -10.22 -5.82 9.09
N HIS A 598 -10.03 -6.18 10.35
CA HIS A 598 -10.89 -7.13 11.04
C HIS A 598 -11.98 -6.41 11.83
N GLU A 599 -11.61 -5.54 12.78
CA GLU A 599 -12.62 -4.84 13.58
C GLU A 599 -13.38 -3.75 12.80
N GLY A 600 -12.77 -3.19 11.75
CA GLY A 600 -13.34 -2.16 10.89
C GLY A 600 -14.26 -2.72 9.80
N ASN A 601 -14.20 -4.03 9.54
CA ASN A 601 -15.04 -4.68 8.54
C ASN A 601 -16.52 -4.63 8.98
N PRO A 602 -17.43 -4.05 8.16
CA PRO A 602 -18.85 -3.99 8.47
C PRO A 602 -19.47 -5.36 8.79
N SER A 603 -19.02 -6.46 8.18
CA SER A 603 -19.53 -7.81 8.50
C SER A 603 -19.14 -8.27 9.90
N THR A 604 -17.92 -7.97 10.34
CA THR A 604 -17.41 -8.34 11.67
C THR A 604 -18.11 -7.52 12.75
N GLN A 605 -18.26 -6.20 12.54
CA GLN A 605 -19.00 -5.34 13.45
C GLN A 605 -20.48 -5.74 13.55
N LEU A 606 -21.10 -6.09 12.42
CA LEU A 606 -22.48 -6.55 12.37
C LEU A 606 -22.65 -7.85 13.18
N ASN A 607 -21.82 -8.87 12.95
CA ASN A 607 -21.89 -10.13 13.70
C ASN A 607 -21.61 -9.95 15.19
N ARG A 608 -20.63 -9.13 15.59
CA ARG A 608 -20.37 -8.82 16.99
C ARG A 608 -21.55 -8.10 17.65
N THR A 609 -22.19 -7.20 16.93
CA THR A 609 -23.40 -6.49 17.38
C THR A 609 -24.55 -7.46 17.57
N ILE A 610 -24.80 -8.37 16.61
CA ILE A 610 -25.82 -9.41 16.73
C ILE A 610 -25.54 -10.31 17.95
N ALA A 611 -24.31 -10.80 18.10
CA ALA A 611 -23.93 -11.67 19.22
C ALA A 611 -24.07 -10.96 20.58
N THR A 612 -23.77 -9.67 20.64
CA THR A 612 -23.90 -8.85 21.85
C THR A 612 -25.37 -8.57 22.15
N ALA A 613 -26.15 -8.19 21.15
CA ALA A 613 -27.59 -7.96 21.27
C ALA A 613 -28.33 -9.23 21.72
N ARG A 614 -27.96 -10.40 21.19
CA ARG A 614 -28.53 -11.70 21.58
C ARG A 614 -28.36 -12.04 23.06
N LYS A 615 -27.33 -11.49 23.72
CA LYS A 615 -27.10 -11.68 25.17
C LYS A 615 -27.99 -10.79 26.03
N MET A 616 -28.48 -9.67 25.49
CA MET A 616 -29.15 -8.61 26.25
C MET A 616 -30.63 -8.43 25.89
N TYR A 617 -31.05 -8.79 24.68
CA TYR A 617 -32.39 -8.53 24.14
C TYR A 617 -33.12 -9.82 23.76
N LEU A 618 -34.45 -9.79 23.88
CA LEU A 618 -35.32 -10.95 23.62
C LEU A 618 -35.32 -11.35 22.15
N LYS A 619 -35.23 -10.36 21.25
CA LYS A 619 -35.15 -10.58 19.79
C LYS A 619 -34.16 -9.64 19.13
N VAL A 620 -33.58 -10.10 18.03
CA VAL A 620 -32.74 -9.30 17.12
C VAL A 620 -33.42 -9.22 15.76
N ASN A 621 -33.71 -8.00 15.34
CA ASN A 621 -34.41 -7.66 14.12
C ASN A 621 -33.47 -6.94 13.15
N LEU A 622 -33.52 -7.27 11.86
CA LEU A 622 -32.65 -6.67 10.84
C LEU A 622 -33.47 -6.09 9.69
N GLU A 623 -33.32 -4.80 9.43
CA GLU A 623 -33.87 -4.10 8.28
C GLU A 623 -32.87 -4.08 7.11
N ILE A 624 -33.34 -4.55 5.96
CA ILE A 624 -32.65 -4.52 4.67
C ILE A 624 -33.08 -3.27 3.90
N GLY A 625 -32.10 -2.50 3.41
CA GLY A 625 -32.37 -1.29 2.63
C GLY A 625 -32.76 -0.09 3.50
N MET A 626 -32.23 -0.03 4.73
CA MET A 626 -32.47 1.09 5.64
C MET A 626 -32.00 2.40 4.99
N ARG A 627 -32.91 3.38 4.93
CA ARG A 627 -32.61 4.76 4.54
C ARG A 627 -32.12 5.57 5.74
N ARG A 628 -32.74 6.73 6.01
CA ARG A 628 -32.39 7.63 7.14
C ARG A 628 -32.73 7.09 8.54
N GLY A 629 -33.21 5.85 8.65
CA GLY A 629 -33.47 5.17 9.91
C GLY A 629 -34.75 5.57 10.66
N GLU A 630 -35.60 6.43 10.10
CA GLU A 630 -36.81 6.94 10.78
C GLU A 630 -37.81 5.83 11.13
N MET A 631 -38.05 4.90 10.20
CA MET A 631 -38.90 3.73 10.44
C MET A 631 -38.32 2.85 11.56
N LEU A 632 -37.03 2.55 11.49
CA LEU A 632 -36.34 1.71 12.46
C LEU A 632 -36.29 2.34 13.86
N GLN A 633 -36.14 3.67 13.94
CA GLN A 633 -36.20 4.41 15.20
C GLN A 633 -37.57 4.26 15.87
N ASN A 634 -38.66 4.42 15.11
CA ASN A 634 -40.02 4.21 15.62
C ASN A 634 -40.24 2.77 16.07
N MET A 635 -39.74 1.79 15.31
CA MET A 635 -39.81 0.38 15.69
C MET A 635 -39.05 0.12 17.00
N ALA A 636 -37.83 0.63 17.13
CA ALA A 636 -36.99 0.46 18.30
C ALA A 636 -37.63 1.09 19.56
N THR A 637 -38.18 2.31 19.42
CA THR A 637 -38.88 3.04 20.50
C THR A 637 -40.09 2.25 21.02
N ASN A 638 -40.88 1.67 20.11
CA ASN A 638 -42.08 0.91 20.49
C ASN A 638 -41.77 -0.51 21.00
N ASN A 639 -40.52 -0.96 20.92
CA ASN A 639 -40.12 -2.34 21.20
C ASN A 639 -38.82 -2.41 22.04
N TRP A 640 -38.84 -1.78 23.21
CA TRP A 640 -37.67 -1.63 24.10
C TRP A 640 -36.94 -2.93 24.49
N ALA A 641 -37.63 -4.08 24.51
CA ALA A 641 -37.05 -5.38 24.86
C ALA A 641 -36.39 -6.12 23.67
N GLU A 642 -36.44 -5.52 22.47
CA GLU A 642 -35.88 -6.08 21.23
C GLU A 642 -34.84 -5.13 20.65
N TYR A 643 -33.90 -5.69 19.88
CA TYR A 643 -32.82 -4.95 19.26
C TYR A 643 -33.01 -4.84 17.75
N PHE A 644 -32.74 -3.67 17.18
CA PHE A 644 -32.95 -3.38 15.76
C PHE A 644 -31.64 -3.01 15.06
N ILE A 645 -31.44 -3.57 13.87
CA ILE A 645 -30.24 -3.37 13.07
C ILE A 645 -30.66 -2.95 11.67
N GLY A 646 -30.16 -1.83 11.17
CA GLY A 646 -30.43 -1.39 9.80
C GLY A 646 -29.18 -1.46 8.92
N ILE A 647 -29.32 -1.98 7.70
CA ILE A 647 -28.26 -1.98 6.68
C ILE A 647 -28.67 -1.08 5.52
N GLY A 648 -27.86 -0.06 5.21
CA GLY A 648 -28.10 0.89 4.12
C GLY A 648 -26.90 1.03 3.17
N LYS A 649 -27.18 1.27 1.89
CA LYS A 649 -26.14 1.49 0.86
C LYS A 649 -25.65 2.96 0.80
N ASP A 650 -26.50 3.93 1.12
CA ASP A 650 -26.14 5.35 1.14
C ASP A 650 -25.48 5.74 2.48
N GLN A 651 -24.20 6.13 2.41
CA GLN A 651 -23.40 6.49 3.59
C GLN A 651 -23.96 7.71 4.34
N SER A 652 -24.49 8.71 3.63
CA SER A 652 -25.07 9.91 4.23
C SER A 652 -26.35 9.58 5.00
N GLU A 653 -27.18 8.69 4.47
CA GLU A 653 -28.39 8.24 5.15
C GLU A 653 -28.08 7.40 6.38
N VAL A 654 -27.11 6.49 6.29
CA VAL A 654 -26.65 5.69 7.43
C VAL A 654 -26.07 6.58 8.53
N PHE A 655 -25.30 7.61 8.18
CA PHE A 655 -24.78 8.56 9.17
C PHE A 655 -25.91 9.29 9.93
N LYS A 656 -26.95 9.73 9.21
CA LYS A 656 -28.15 10.32 9.83
C LYS A 656 -28.87 9.32 10.73
N ALA A 657 -29.02 8.07 10.30
CA ALA A 657 -29.61 7.02 11.11
C ALA A 657 -28.83 6.78 12.41
N LYS A 658 -27.49 6.68 12.34
CA LYS A 658 -26.63 6.55 13.53
C LYS A 658 -26.84 7.70 14.52
N SER A 659 -26.88 8.94 14.03
CA SER A 659 -27.14 10.11 14.87
C SER A 659 -28.53 10.10 15.50
N ARG A 660 -29.55 9.57 14.82
CA ARG A 660 -30.90 9.42 15.40
C ARG A 660 -30.92 8.34 16.49
N PHE A 661 -30.21 7.23 16.29
CA PHE A 661 -30.22 6.11 17.24
C PHE A 661 -29.49 6.41 18.54
N THR A 662 -28.59 7.40 18.58
CA THR A 662 -27.98 7.86 19.85
C THR A 662 -28.98 8.50 20.80
N GLU A 663 -30.14 8.94 20.31
CA GLU A 663 -31.23 9.55 21.10
C GLU A 663 -32.19 8.50 21.70
N LEU A 664 -32.02 7.21 21.38
CA LEU A 664 -32.89 6.14 21.89
C LEU A 664 -32.54 5.77 23.33
N GLU A 665 -33.58 5.62 24.16
CA GLU A 665 -33.49 5.06 25.51
C GLU A 665 -34.51 3.91 25.66
N PRO A 666 -34.07 2.64 25.76
CA PRO A 666 -32.68 2.16 25.72
C PRO A 666 -32.04 2.29 24.33
N GLN A 667 -30.71 2.27 24.26
CA GLN A 667 -29.97 2.22 22.98
C GLN A 667 -30.09 0.84 22.33
N ASN A 668 -31.27 0.56 21.78
CA ASN A 668 -31.65 -0.73 21.21
C ASN A 668 -31.70 -0.72 19.67
N ALA A 669 -31.02 0.21 19.01
CA ALA A 669 -30.88 0.23 17.57
C ALA A 669 -29.45 0.56 17.10
N SER A 670 -29.08 0.02 15.94
CA SER A 670 -27.78 0.29 15.29
C SER A 670 -27.93 0.32 13.77
N ALA A 671 -27.06 1.08 13.10
CA ALA A 671 -27.05 1.24 11.65
C ALA A 671 -25.67 0.90 11.07
N PHE A 672 -25.66 0.16 9.97
CA PHE A 672 -24.47 -0.27 9.25
C PHE A 672 -24.53 0.21 7.80
N TRP A 673 -23.39 0.68 7.30
CA TRP A 673 -23.23 1.04 5.90
C TRP A 673 -22.63 -0.16 5.17
N GLY A 674 -23.25 -0.55 4.06
CA GLY A 674 -22.73 -1.58 3.18
C GLY A 674 -23.80 -2.21 2.29
N ASP A 675 -23.33 -3.02 1.33
CA ASP A 675 -24.22 -3.75 0.44
C ASP A 675 -24.83 -4.96 1.14
N THR A 676 -26.15 -5.00 1.18
CA THR A 676 -26.93 -6.13 1.70
C THR A 676 -26.52 -7.47 1.05
N GLU A 677 -26.29 -7.51 -0.27
CA GLU A 677 -25.92 -8.74 -0.97
C GLU A 677 -24.56 -9.28 -0.50
N LYS A 678 -23.67 -8.41 -0.02
CA LYS A 678 -22.35 -8.77 0.53
C LYS A 678 -22.42 -9.11 2.01
N LEU A 679 -23.24 -8.38 2.78
CA LEU A 679 -23.30 -8.52 4.24
C LEU A 679 -24.18 -9.67 4.70
N LEU A 680 -25.31 -9.94 4.03
CA LEU A 680 -26.24 -11.00 4.44
C LEU A 680 -25.57 -12.39 4.50
N PRO A 681 -24.76 -12.82 3.51
CA PRO A 681 -24.12 -14.13 3.57
C PRO A 681 -23.19 -14.31 4.77
N ALA A 682 -22.55 -13.21 5.21
CA ALA A 682 -21.57 -13.21 6.31
C ALA A 682 -22.22 -13.24 7.71
N ILE A 683 -23.53 -12.99 7.84
CA ILE A 683 -24.25 -13.09 9.11
C ILE A 683 -24.28 -14.57 9.55
N ALA A 684 -24.04 -14.84 10.84
CA ALA A 684 -24.15 -16.20 11.38
C ALA A 684 -25.55 -16.82 11.14
N ASP A 685 -25.61 -18.10 10.77
CA ASP A 685 -26.88 -18.81 10.61
C ASP A 685 -27.68 -18.84 11.94
N ARG A 686 -29.02 -18.82 11.84
CA ARG A 686 -29.93 -18.84 13.00
C ARG A 686 -29.67 -17.77 14.06
N SER A 687 -29.31 -16.56 13.64
CA SER A 687 -28.96 -15.46 14.56
C SER A 687 -29.96 -14.30 14.57
N ILE A 688 -30.82 -14.20 13.55
CA ILE A 688 -31.79 -13.12 13.38
C ILE A 688 -33.20 -13.65 13.60
N ASP A 689 -34.02 -12.97 14.40
CA ASP A 689 -35.41 -13.37 14.61
C ASP A 689 -36.30 -12.86 13.49
N ASN A 690 -36.08 -11.62 13.03
CA ASN A 690 -36.88 -11.07 11.98
C ASN A 690 -36.07 -10.25 10.99
N PHE A 691 -36.26 -10.54 9.70
CA PHE A 691 -35.84 -9.64 8.64
C PHE A 691 -37.00 -8.71 8.28
N LEU A 692 -36.70 -7.44 8.04
CA LEU A 692 -37.65 -6.39 7.68
C LEU A 692 -37.20 -5.79 6.35
N MET A 693 -38.12 -5.59 5.40
CA MET A 693 -37.81 -4.94 4.12
C MET A 693 -38.99 -4.09 3.67
N VAL A 694 -38.69 -2.93 3.07
CA VAL A 694 -39.66 -2.12 2.33
C VAL A 694 -39.52 -2.46 0.84
N LEU A 695 -40.60 -2.90 0.20
CA LEU A 695 -40.59 -3.33 -1.20
C LEU A 695 -41.74 -2.66 -1.98
N PRO A 696 -41.50 -1.48 -2.57
CA PRO A 696 -42.47 -0.83 -3.47
C PRO A 696 -42.76 -1.64 -4.75
N GLU A 697 -43.96 -1.50 -5.31
CA GLU A 697 -44.43 -2.19 -6.53
C GLU A 697 -43.53 -1.88 -7.74
N HIS A 698 -43.13 -0.62 -7.93
CA HIS A 698 -42.37 -0.17 -9.10
C HIS A 698 -40.87 -0.49 -9.02
N SER A 699 -40.32 -0.71 -7.82
CA SER A 699 -38.93 -1.09 -7.59
C SER A 699 -38.75 -2.60 -7.39
N ALA A 700 -39.83 -3.37 -7.62
CA ALA A 700 -39.83 -4.80 -7.40
C ALA A 700 -38.93 -5.53 -8.42
N PRO A 701 -38.06 -6.46 -7.98
CA PRO A 701 -37.07 -7.13 -8.83
C PRO A 701 -37.70 -8.28 -9.66
N PHE A 702 -38.86 -8.04 -10.27
CA PHE A 702 -39.66 -9.04 -10.97
C PHE A 702 -39.69 -8.85 -12.49
N THR A 703 -38.94 -7.87 -13.01
CA THR A 703 -38.99 -7.46 -14.42
C THR A 703 -38.05 -8.25 -15.32
N THR A 704 -36.91 -8.71 -14.81
CA THR A 704 -35.90 -9.45 -15.58
C THR A 704 -35.59 -10.81 -14.95
N MET A 705 -35.11 -11.78 -15.74
CA MET A 705 -34.70 -13.09 -15.19
C MET A 705 -33.56 -12.97 -14.17
N GLU A 706 -32.61 -12.06 -14.43
CA GLU A 706 -31.46 -11.83 -13.55
C GLU A 706 -31.88 -11.24 -12.19
N SER A 707 -32.77 -10.24 -12.19
CA SER A 707 -33.30 -9.64 -10.95
C SER A 707 -34.10 -10.65 -10.12
N LYS A 708 -34.94 -11.47 -10.76
CA LYS A 708 -35.66 -12.57 -10.10
C LYS A 708 -34.70 -13.58 -9.47
N SER A 709 -33.63 -13.95 -10.18
CA SER A 709 -32.63 -14.90 -9.70
C SER A 709 -31.84 -14.34 -8.51
N SER A 710 -31.42 -13.07 -8.56
CA SER A 710 -30.75 -12.39 -7.44
C SER A 710 -31.67 -12.35 -6.21
N PHE A 711 -32.90 -11.88 -6.37
CA PHE A 711 -33.86 -11.78 -5.26
C PHE A 711 -34.17 -13.14 -4.63
N ARG A 712 -34.34 -14.19 -5.44
CA ARG A 712 -34.50 -15.57 -4.94
C ARG A 712 -33.28 -16.04 -4.15
N SER A 713 -32.08 -15.71 -4.61
CA SER A 713 -30.84 -16.07 -3.92
C SER A 713 -30.73 -15.36 -2.57
N MET A 714 -31.09 -14.08 -2.52
CA MET A 714 -31.19 -13.31 -1.27
C MET A 714 -32.18 -13.97 -0.30
N LEU A 715 -33.39 -14.32 -0.75
CA LEU A 715 -34.37 -15.03 0.08
C LEU A 715 -33.80 -16.35 0.63
N ALA A 716 -33.15 -17.15 -0.22
CA ALA A 716 -32.56 -18.42 0.23
C ALA A 716 -31.48 -18.23 1.31
N VAL A 717 -30.71 -17.13 1.23
CA VAL A 717 -29.75 -16.75 2.29
C VAL A 717 -30.49 -16.34 3.56
N ILE A 718 -31.47 -15.43 3.48
CA ILE A 718 -32.29 -14.97 4.62
C ILE A 718 -32.89 -16.15 5.39
N SER A 719 -33.43 -17.16 4.68
CA SER A 719 -34.03 -18.35 5.28
C SER A 719 -33.06 -19.08 6.23
N LYS A 720 -31.77 -19.17 5.87
CA LYS A 720 -30.74 -19.80 6.72
C LYS A 720 -30.37 -18.95 7.94
N LYS A 721 -30.50 -17.64 7.85
CA LYS A 721 -30.12 -16.70 8.92
C LYS A 721 -31.19 -16.56 10.01
N LEU A 722 -32.43 -16.94 9.71
CA LEU A 722 -33.55 -16.88 10.64
C LEU A 722 -33.45 -17.92 11.77
N THR A 723 -33.82 -17.53 12.99
CA THR A 723 -33.99 -18.44 14.14
C THR A 723 -35.20 -19.36 13.97
N SER A 724 -35.33 -20.38 14.83
CA SER A 724 -36.54 -21.19 14.88
C SER A 724 -37.72 -20.32 15.33
N GLY A 725 -38.75 -20.21 14.46
CA GLY A 725 -39.88 -19.30 14.67
C GLY A 725 -39.64 -17.86 14.20
N GLY A 726 -38.53 -17.59 13.54
CA GLY A 726 -38.26 -16.30 12.90
C GLY A 726 -39.06 -16.08 11.60
N ALA A 727 -39.17 -14.83 11.16
CA ALA A 727 -39.93 -14.47 9.96
C ALA A 727 -39.29 -13.37 9.12
N PHE A 728 -39.51 -13.40 7.81
CA PHE A 728 -39.22 -12.29 6.92
C PHE A 728 -40.49 -11.46 6.68
N ARG A 729 -40.47 -10.17 7.05
CA ARG A 729 -41.62 -9.26 6.92
C ARG A 729 -41.34 -8.18 5.89
N ILE A 730 -42.25 -8.04 4.93
CA ILE A 730 -42.14 -7.11 3.82
C ILE A 730 -43.29 -6.10 3.90
N LEU A 731 -42.96 -4.81 3.96
CA LEU A 731 -43.92 -3.72 3.80
C LEU A 731 -44.01 -3.37 2.31
N THR A 732 -45.19 -3.45 1.72
CA THR A 732 -45.38 -3.26 0.27
C THR A 732 -46.72 -2.62 -0.07
N ASP A 733 -46.79 -1.92 -1.20
CA ASP A 733 -48.00 -1.38 -1.81
C ASP A 733 -48.55 -2.27 -2.96
N MET A 734 -47.97 -3.46 -3.17
CA MET A 734 -48.49 -4.45 -4.13
C MET A 734 -49.85 -4.98 -3.69
N GLU A 735 -50.83 -5.03 -4.58
CA GLU A 735 -52.13 -5.65 -4.31
C GLU A 735 -52.03 -7.17 -4.30
N LYS A 736 -52.78 -7.84 -3.41
CA LYS A 736 -52.74 -9.32 -3.26
C LYS A 736 -53.04 -10.08 -4.55
N ASP A 737 -53.88 -9.52 -5.41
CA ASP A 737 -54.27 -10.15 -6.68
C ASP A 737 -53.36 -9.76 -7.86
N SER A 738 -52.41 -8.84 -7.66
CA SER A 738 -51.49 -8.37 -8.70
C SER A 738 -50.52 -9.46 -9.18
N ALA A 739 -50.04 -9.32 -10.41
CA ALA A 739 -49.00 -10.20 -10.95
C ALA A 739 -47.70 -10.15 -10.12
N GLY A 740 -47.32 -8.95 -9.65
CA GLY A 740 -46.13 -8.77 -8.81
C GLY A 740 -46.23 -9.51 -7.47
N PHE A 741 -47.39 -9.47 -6.81
CA PHE A 741 -47.60 -10.20 -5.56
C PHE A 741 -47.56 -11.72 -5.75
N ARG A 742 -48.16 -12.24 -6.83
CA ARG A 742 -48.09 -13.68 -7.15
C ARG A 742 -46.65 -14.13 -7.40
N GLU A 743 -45.87 -13.30 -8.10
CA GLU A 743 -44.45 -13.57 -8.34
C GLU A 743 -43.63 -13.53 -7.04
N LEU A 744 -43.87 -12.57 -6.15
CA LEU A 744 -43.24 -12.51 -4.82
C LEU A 744 -43.48 -13.82 -4.04
N VAL A 745 -44.73 -14.28 -3.99
CA VAL A 745 -45.11 -15.53 -3.31
C VAL A 745 -44.47 -16.75 -3.99
N LEU A 746 -44.38 -16.78 -5.32
CA LEU A 746 -43.72 -17.85 -6.07
C LEU A 746 -42.23 -17.93 -5.71
N LEU A 747 -41.50 -16.81 -5.78
CA LEU A 747 -40.07 -16.74 -5.47
C LEU A 747 -39.79 -17.09 -4.00
N ALA A 748 -40.63 -16.60 -3.08
CA ALA A 748 -40.57 -16.98 -1.67
C ALA A 748 -40.74 -18.49 -1.46
N ASN A 749 -41.74 -19.09 -2.10
CA ASN A 749 -41.99 -20.53 -2.04
C ASN A 749 -40.81 -21.37 -2.56
N GLN A 750 -40.18 -20.92 -3.66
CA GLN A 750 -38.99 -21.56 -4.23
C GLN A 750 -37.77 -21.41 -3.33
N ALA A 751 -37.67 -20.32 -2.57
CA ALA A 751 -36.59 -20.06 -1.62
C ALA A 751 -36.82 -20.69 -0.22
N GLY A 752 -37.86 -21.51 -0.05
CA GLY A 752 -38.13 -22.23 1.19
C GLY A 752 -38.98 -21.47 2.21
N PHE A 753 -39.68 -20.42 1.81
CA PHE A 753 -40.67 -19.73 2.65
C PHE A 753 -42.10 -20.16 2.34
N GLN A 754 -43.01 -19.90 3.27
CA GLN A 754 -44.45 -19.97 3.08
C GLN A 754 -45.12 -18.71 3.66
N LEU A 755 -46.28 -18.34 3.12
CA LEU A 755 -47.05 -17.21 3.63
C LEU A 755 -47.63 -17.56 5.00
N ALA A 756 -47.32 -16.77 6.03
CA ALA A 756 -47.86 -17.01 7.37
C ALA A 756 -49.34 -16.61 7.42
N THR A 757 -50.17 -17.47 8.02
CA THR A 757 -51.62 -17.26 8.19
C THR A 757 -51.98 -16.61 9.53
N HIS A 758 -51.02 -16.50 10.45
CA HIS A 758 -51.22 -15.91 11.78
C HIS A 758 -50.79 -14.44 11.81
N ASN A 759 -51.63 -13.60 12.42
CA ASN A 759 -51.30 -12.20 12.73
C ASN A 759 -50.33 -12.18 13.92
N ASP A 760 -49.04 -12.23 13.62
CA ASP A 760 -48.00 -11.90 14.60
C ASP A 760 -47.97 -10.39 14.91
N LYS A 761 -47.23 -10.06 15.97
CA LYS A 761 -46.87 -8.70 16.39
C LYS A 761 -46.58 -7.79 15.18
N ALA A 762 -47.27 -6.65 15.10
CA ALA A 762 -47.04 -5.65 14.06
C ALA A 762 -45.76 -4.85 14.37
N TYR A 763 -44.77 -4.93 13.47
CA TYR A 763 -43.51 -4.21 13.61
C TYR A 763 -43.57 -2.85 12.92
N PHE A 764 -44.03 -2.81 11.67
CA PHE A 764 -44.10 -1.58 10.90
C PHE A 764 -45.05 -0.56 11.57
N PRO A 765 -44.65 0.71 11.74
CA PRO A 765 -45.48 1.71 12.39
C PRO A 765 -46.82 1.90 11.67
N GLU A 766 -47.90 2.04 12.43
CA GLU A 766 -49.24 2.24 11.87
C GLU A 766 -49.29 3.54 11.06
N GLY A 767 -49.80 3.48 9.82
CA GLY A 767 -49.85 4.62 8.91
C GLY A 767 -48.51 4.99 8.25
N TRP A 768 -47.44 4.22 8.45
CA TRP A 768 -46.17 4.44 7.75
C TRP A 768 -46.36 4.29 6.24
N ARG A 769 -45.96 5.33 5.49
CA ARG A 769 -45.99 5.32 4.02
C ARG A 769 -44.63 5.70 3.49
N ASP A 770 -43.99 4.74 2.83
CA ASP A 770 -42.71 5.00 2.16
C ASP A 770 -42.91 6.01 1.01
N PRO A 771 -42.00 6.98 0.82
CA PRO A 771 -42.08 7.96 -0.28
C PRO A 771 -42.17 7.33 -1.67
N GLU A 772 -41.62 6.12 -1.83
CA GLU A 772 -41.64 5.38 -3.08
C GLU A 772 -42.98 4.63 -3.31
N PHE A 773 -43.83 4.47 -2.28
CA PHE A 773 -45.14 3.85 -2.48
C PHE A 773 -46.07 4.72 -3.30
N ARG A 774 -46.82 4.08 -4.20
CA ARG A 774 -47.81 4.76 -5.02
C ARG A 774 -48.92 5.35 -4.15
N HIS A 775 -49.33 6.57 -4.49
CA HIS A 775 -50.32 7.33 -3.71
C HIS A 775 -51.74 6.73 -3.72
N ASP A 776 -52.06 5.90 -4.72
CA ASP A 776 -53.35 5.25 -4.94
C ASP A 776 -53.44 3.82 -4.36
N ARG A 777 -52.33 3.24 -3.89
CA ARG A 777 -52.28 1.87 -3.40
C ARG A 777 -52.38 1.76 -1.88
N LYS A 778 -53.01 0.69 -1.39
CA LYS A 778 -53.09 0.36 0.04
C LYS A 778 -51.83 -0.38 0.47
N VAL A 779 -51.13 0.15 1.47
CA VAL A 779 -49.95 -0.48 2.08
C VAL A 779 -50.38 -1.70 2.89
N GLN A 780 -49.63 -2.79 2.77
CA GLN A 780 -49.83 -4.02 3.53
C GLN A 780 -48.51 -4.67 3.95
N VAL A 781 -48.58 -5.55 4.94
CA VAL A 781 -47.45 -6.33 5.43
C VAL A 781 -47.60 -7.77 4.99
N VAL A 782 -46.58 -8.30 4.32
CA VAL A 782 -46.45 -9.70 3.93
C VAL A 782 -45.49 -10.38 4.89
N VAL A 783 -45.93 -11.46 5.53
CA VAL A 783 -45.11 -12.23 6.46
C VAL A 783 -44.81 -13.59 5.85
N LEU A 784 -43.51 -13.86 5.66
CA LEU A 784 -42.96 -15.08 5.11
C LEU A 784 -42.24 -15.85 6.22
N ALA A 785 -42.71 -17.05 6.54
CA ALA A 785 -42.10 -17.94 7.52
C ALA A 785 -41.30 -19.05 6.80
N PRO A 786 -40.13 -19.46 7.31
CA PRO A 786 -39.43 -20.63 6.79
C PRO A 786 -40.33 -21.88 6.82
N LYS A 787 -40.18 -22.76 5.83
CA LYS A 787 -40.87 -24.07 5.76
C LYS A 787 -40.34 -25.07 6.78
#